data_AF-A0A2V5UQE5-F1
#
_entry.id   AF-A0A2V5UQE5-F1
#
_cell.length_a   1.000
_cell.length_b   1.000
_cell.length_c   1.000
_cell.angle_alpha   90.00
_cell.angle_beta   90.00
_cell.angle_gamma   90.00
#
_symmetry.space_group_name_H-M   'P 1'
#
loop_
_entity.id
_entity.type
_entity.pdbx_description
1 polymer ?
#
loop_
_entity_poly.entity_id
_entity_poly.type
_entity_poly.pdbx_seq_one_letter_code
_entity_poly.pdbx_strand_id
1 'polypeptide(L)'
;MIEVRYDRGVHLPRQDLWLDPWEAKRFAFVSHAHGDHIAPHEEIVVSEPTARLMQSRLPGARAEHVLPFGERRTAHGLDVMLLPAGHIFGSAQCLLFAGDETLLYTGDFKLRSGKSAEPAQWRQADTLIMETTFGLPRYRFPPTEEVIDQMVAFCRETIDAGEVPVLLGYSLGKAQEILCSLDGAGLTPMLHGSVYQMTRIYEQFGQSFCKYVRYNPNDVAGKVLICPPSANCSQMLERIARKRVAMISGWAVDPSAVYRYGVDAGFPLSDHADYHDLIRYVELVQPQRVFTLHGFAAEFARDLRAWGVEAWALSEENQMELHFGGSDVVRRSVPKAFGNAARRPDHSTPQSEFLAFANVGEVIAATPAKLEKIRLLADYLRDLASEQLPIATLYFTGRPFAQSDSRTLQVGWAVILRALQAASNINDTELHRIAGAHGDAGKAAFEVLDGQTAPQPFSLRESRKLFENLYRARGPSAKAKLLQNRLSILSAREGQYVVKILTGDLRIGLREGLVEEAIAKAFDVALEQVKEANMLLGDIGQTAALASRHELHRLELSLFRPIKCMLATPLPTAEAVWERFAGTTEQGDRVPALQTRPTVFLEDKFDGIRAQLHRSAQRIEIFSRDLRRITGQFPELADQARHLQEEVIIDGEIIAFEKGRKLTFFDLQKRLGRKSDGEDLFARAAADVPLAFVVFDLLWLNGESLLRIPLRERRRHLSGLQLPSQFQIARVIPAYSAAEIEQTFQQARRRLNEGLMIKDPESFYLPGSRGMFWFKLKKELATLDVVVVAAEFGHGKRNNVLSDYTFAVRDEATGELLPIGKAYSGLTDAEIAELTEHFKQNTVANYGRYRTVKPDVVLEVAFNSIQASARHASGLALRFPRIKAIRRDKNVDSIDKLQYARELASQRGNLPASFGRGA
;
A
#
# COMPACT_ATOMS: atom_id res chain seq x y z
N MET A 1 28.43 32.67 2.46
CA MET A 1 27.26 31.84 2.81
C MET A 1 27.64 30.38 2.67
N ILE A 2 27.60 29.61 3.76
CA ILE A 2 27.85 28.17 3.75
C ILE A 2 26.84 27.51 2.80
N GLU A 3 27.37 26.82 1.79
CA GLU A 3 26.57 26.12 0.80
C GLU A 3 26.07 24.81 1.39
N VAL A 4 24.75 24.60 1.37
CA VAL A 4 24.08 23.43 1.92
C VAL A 4 23.41 22.68 0.79
N ARG A 5 23.75 21.41 0.63
CA ARG A 5 23.11 20.48 -0.32
C ARG A 5 22.47 19.34 0.44
N TYR A 6 21.47 18.69 -0.16
CA TYR A 6 20.79 17.54 0.41
C TYR A 6 20.79 16.38 -0.61
N ASP A 7 21.44 15.27 -0.27
CA ASP A 7 21.49 14.06 -1.09
C ASP A 7 21.49 12.85 -0.17
N ARG A 8 20.29 12.49 0.32
CA ARG A 8 20.09 11.43 1.33
C ARG A 8 20.96 11.63 2.58
N GLY A 9 21.05 12.89 3.00
CA GLY A 9 21.96 13.42 4.02
C GLY A 9 22.30 14.86 3.66
N VAL A 10 22.66 15.70 4.63
CA VAL A 10 23.10 17.06 4.33
C VAL A 10 24.57 17.04 3.94
N HIS A 11 24.94 17.70 2.86
CA HIS A 11 26.31 17.81 2.40
C HIS A 11 26.73 19.28 2.35
N LEU A 12 27.90 19.57 2.91
CA LEU A 12 28.55 20.88 2.88
C LEU A 12 29.77 20.80 1.93
N PRO A 13 29.62 21.10 0.63
CA PRO A 13 30.61 20.74 -0.38
C PRO A 13 31.98 21.39 -0.20
N ARG A 14 32.02 22.61 0.36
CA ARG A 14 33.28 23.32 0.63
C ARG A 14 34.06 22.72 1.79
N GLN A 15 33.36 22.07 2.71
CA GLN A 15 33.93 21.43 3.88
C GLN A 15 34.12 19.92 3.69
N ASP A 16 33.62 19.36 2.59
CA ASP A 16 33.53 17.91 2.33
C ASP A 16 32.94 17.15 3.54
N LEU A 17 31.98 17.79 4.23
CA LEU A 17 31.35 17.25 5.44
C LEU A 17 29.92 16.84 5.12
N TRP A 18 29.61 15.59 5.43
CA TRP A 18 28.25 15.07 5.43
C TRP A 18 27.66 15.09 6.83
N LEU A 19 26.39 15.47 7.01
CA LEU A 19 25.69 15.44 8.29
C LEU A 19 24.60 14.36 8.18
N ASP A 20 24.69 13.34 9.03
CA ASP A 20 23.84 12.14 9.07
C ASP A 20 23.47 11.53 7.70
N PRO A 21 24.45 11.21 6.84
CA PRO A 21 24.18 10.54 5.57
C PRO A 21 23.75 9.09 5.77
N TRP A 22 22.75 8.64 5.01
CA TRP A 22 22.20 7.28 5.11
C TRP A 22 23.11 6.21 4.48
N GLU A 23 24.01 6.63 3.58
CA GLU A 23 24.94 5.76 2.88
C GLU A 23 26.37 6.01 3.37
N ALA A 24 27.24 5.01 3.24
CA ALA A 24 28.64 5.14 3.60
C ALA A 24 29.28 6.33 2.87
N LYS A 25 30.03 7.14 3.62
CA LYS A 25 30.74 8.33 3.13
C LYS A 25 32.16 8.31 3.68
N ARG A 26 33.05 9.04 3.02
CA ARG A 26 34.43 9.19 3.46
C ARG A 26 34.51 9.95 4.79
N PHE A 27 33.85 11.10 4.90
CA PHE A 27 33.85 11.92 6.11
C PHE A 27 32.43 12.39 6.47
N ALA A 28 31.99 12.13 7.70
CA ALA A 28 30.65 12.47 8.16
C ALA A 28 30.58 12.90 9.63
N PHE A 29 29.67 13.80 9.96
CA PHE A 29 29.17 13.99 11.31
C PHE A 29 28.03 13.00 11.57
N VAL A 30 28.09 12.31 12.71
CA VAL A 30 27.03 11.43 13.19
C VAL A 30 26.46 12.03 14.46
N SER A 31 25.21 12.49 14.40
CA SER A 31 24.53 13.13 15.53
C SER A 31 24.26 12.14 16.66
N HIS A 32 23.82 10.92 16.33
CA HIS A 32 23.48 9.91 17.31
C HIS A 32 23.42 8.49 16.72
N ALA A 33 23.37 7.48 17.60
CA ALA A 33 23.52 6.06 17.21
C ALA A 33 22.19 5.35 16.86
N HIS A 34 21.20 6.04 16.25
CA HIS A 34 20.03 5.37 15.65
C HIS A 34 20.33 4.83 14.26
N GLY A 35 19.55 3.86 13.80
CA GLY A 35 19.88 3.07 12.60
C GLY A 35 19.79 3.86 11.29
N ASP A 36 19.02 4.93 11.31
CA ASP A 36 18.76 5.90 10.24
C ASP A 36 19.75 7.08 10.22
N HIS A 37 20.64 7.16 11.22
CA HIS A 37 21.70 8.18 11.32
C HIS A 37 23.12 7.59 11.27
N ILE A 38 23.25 6.25 11.21
CA ILE A 38 24.55 5.57 11.17
C ILE A 38 24.72 4.77 9.88
N ALA A 39 25.89 4.90 9.26
CA ALA A 39 26.36 4.01 8.20
C ALA A 39 27.84 3.66 8.42
N PRO A 40 28.42 2.72 7.66
CA PRO A 40 29.83 2.36 7.76
C PRO A 40 30.72 3.42 7.08
N HIS A 41 30.72 4.65 7.59
CA HIS A 41 31.60 5.74 7.14
C HIS A 41 33.06 5.45 7.50
N GLU A 42 33.98 5.97 6.69
CA GLU A 42 35.43 5.77 6.89
C GLU A 42 35.96 6.62 8.05
N GLU A 43 35.54 7.88 8.14
CA GLU A 43 35.96 8.87 9.13
C GLU A 43 34.74 9.65 9.66
N ILE A 44 34.62 9.82 10.98
CA ILE A 44 33.46 10.49 11.60
C ILE A 44 33.82 11.53 12.65
N VAL A 45 33.02 12.59 12.75
CA VAL A 45 32.93 13.46 13.93
C VAL A 45 31.77 13.00 14.79
N VAL A 46 32.01 12.75 16.07
CA VAL A 46 31.03 12.10 16.95
C VAL A 46 31.28 12.47 18.42
N SER A 47 30.27 12.40 19.27
CA SER A 47 30.45 12.51 20.72
C SER A 47 30.97 11.19 21.31
N GLU A 48 31.61 11.25 22.49
CA GLU A 48 32.15 10.05 23.15
C GLU A 48 31.07 8.99 23.45
N PRO A 49 29.88 9.34 24.00
CA PRO A 49 28.87 8.32 24.26
C PRO A 49 28.28 7.75 22.96
N THR A 50 28.10 8.57 21.92
CA THR A 50 27.60 8.11 20.62
C THR A 50 28.59 7.16 19.95
N ALA A 51 29.89 7.44 19.98
CA ALA A 51 30.93 6.53 19.45
C ALA A 51 30.86 5.14 20.12
N ARG A 52 30.71 5.12 21.45
CA ARG A 52 30.61 3.86 22.19
C ARG A 52 29.33 3.08 21.89
N LEU A 53 28.20 3.78 21.73
CA LEU A 53 26.93 3.19 21.31
C LEU A 53 27.01 2.64 19.88
N MET A 54 27.66 3.37 18.97
CA MET A 54 27.90 2.94 17.59
C MET A 54 28.73 1.67 17.53
N GLN A 55 29.81 1.55 18.31
CA GLN A 55 30.64 0.34 18.32
C GLN A 55 29.85 -0.94 18.65
N SER A 56 28.81 -0.82 19.46
CA SER A 56 27.91 -1.94 19.83
C SER A 56 26.87 -2.24 18.74
N ARG A 57 26.36 -1.20 18.05
CA ARG A 57 25.26 -1.31 17.08
C ARG A 57 25.71 -1.53 15.64
N LEU A 58 26.86 -0.98 15.28
CA LEU A 58 27.48 -1.05 13.96
C LEU A 58 28.99 -1.31 14.14
N PRO A 59 29.38 -2.56 14.48
CA PRO A 59 30.79 -2.90 14.64
C PRO A 59 31.53 -2.74 13.31
N GLY A 60 32.72 -2.16 13.35
CA GLY A 60 33.57 -1.95 12.17
C GLY A 60 34.72 -1.01 12.49
N ALA A 61 35.78 -1.06 11.69
CA ALA A 61 36.88 -0.11 11.80
C ALA A 61 36.49 1.21 11.12
N ARG A 62 36.70 2.33 11.80
CA ARG A 62 36.50 3.70 11.32
C ARG A 62 37.42 4.65 12.08
N ALA A 63 37.81 5.77 11.47
CA ALA A 63 38.51 6.84 12.15
C ALA A 63 37.49 7.73 12.90
N GLU A 64 37.67 7.94 14.20
CA GLU A 64 36.71 8.68 15.04
C GLU A 64 37.36 9.94 15.61
N HIS A 65 36.80 11.11 15.27
CA HIS A 65 37.08 12.39 15.91
C HIS A 65 36.09 12.59 17.06
N VAL A 66 36.45 12.07 18.22
CA VAL A 66 35.63 12.16 19.43
C VAL A 66 35.79 13.55 20.06
N LEU A 67 34.71 14.33 20.11
CA LEU A 67 34.74 15.69 20.65
C LEU A 67 33.86 15.84 21.90
N PRO A 68 34.34 16.53 22.95
CA PRO A 68 33.51 16.86 24.11
C PRO A 68 32.52 17.97 23.78
N PHE A 69 31.40 17.99 24.52
CA PHE A 69 30.38 19.02 24.35
C PHE A 69 30.86 20.40 24.80
N GLY A 70 30.50 21.44 24.05
CA GLY A 70 30.76 22.84 24.40
C GLY A 70 32.20 23.32 24.15
N GLU A 71 33.09 22.46 23.64
CA GLU A 71 34.45 22.84 23.28
C GLU A 71 34.60 22.96 21.77
N ARG A 72 35.19 24.07 21.31
CA ARG A 72 35.57 24.26 19.91
C ARG A 72 36.86 23.49 19.63
N ARG A 73 36.83 22.58 18.66
CA ARG A 73 37.97 21.74 18.26
C ARG A 73 38.07 21.63 16.75
N THR A 74 39.27 21.35 16.26
CA THR A 74 39.51 21.12 14.82
C THR A 74 39.47 19.62 14.52
N ALA A 75 38.62 19.21 13.57
CA ALA A 75 38.49 17.83 13.09
C ALA A 75 38.49 17.81 11.56
N HIS A 76 39.37 17.01 10.94
CA HIS A 76 39.58 16.98 9.47
C HIS A 76 39.72 18.39 8.85
N GLY A 77 40.43 19.30 9.54
CA GLY A 77 40.64 20.69 9.11
C GLY A 77 39.44 21.62 9.28
N LEU A 78 38.34 21.17 9.89
CA LEU A 78 37.14 21.97 10.19
C LEU A 78 37.09 22.35 11.66
N ASP A 79 36.74 23.60 11.95
CA ASP A 79 36.45 24.05 13.31
C ASP A 79 35.00 23.76 13.67
N VAL A 80 34.80 22.83 14.60
CA VAL A 80 33.48 22.35 15.01
C VAL A 80 33.35 22.37 16.53
N MET A 81 32.12 22.52 17.02
CA MET A 81 31.76 22.35 18.41
C MET A 81 30.49 21.52 18.50
N LEU A 82 30.51 20.47 19.31
CA LEU A 82 29.32 19.67 19.57
C LEU A 82 28.51 20.29 20.70
N LEU A 83 27.19 20.36 20.54
CA LEU A 83 26.26 20.75 21.59
C LEU A 83 25.32 19.57 21.87
N PRO A 84 24.90 19.32 23.13
CA PRO A 84 23.91 18.29 23.40
C PRO A 84 22.59 18.56 22.65
N ALA A 85 21.98 17.53 22.06
CA ALA A 85 20.71 17.62 21.34
C ALA A 85 19.48 17.26 22.19
N GLY A 86 19.67 16.60 23.33
CA GLY A 86 18.57 16.20 24.22
C GLY A 86 17.66 15.09 23.70
N HIS A 87 18.00 14.46 22.58
CA HIS A 87 17.22 13.39 21.96
C HIS A 87 17.46 12.03 22.63
N ILE A 88 18.71 11.56 22.57
CA ILE A 88 19.20 10.38 23.30
C ILE A 88 20.55 10.70 23.96
N PHE A 89 21.02 9.82 24.86
CA PHE A 89 22.30 10.02 25.53
C PHE A 89 23.46 10.12 24.53
N GLY A 90 24.26 11.18 24.66
CA GLY A 90 25.32 11.51 23.72
C GLY A 90 24.85 12.10 22.39
N SER A 91 23.55 12.25 22.15
CA SER A 91 23.07 12.90 20.92
C SER A 91 23.62 14.32 20.82
N ALA A 92 24.16 14.63 19.65
CA ALA A 92 24.92 15.83 19.41
C ALA A 92 24.34 16.63 18.25
N GLN A 93 24.35 17.94 18.43
CA GLN A 93 24.22 18.95 17.39
C GLN A 93 25.62 19.39 16.98
N CYS A 94 25.82 19.74 15.72
CA CYS A 94 27.10 20.20 15.19
C CYS A 94 27.03 21.70 14.89
N LEU A 95 27.78 22.51 15.65
CA LEU A 95 28.05 23.90 15.30
C LEU A 95 29.37 24.00 14.54
N LEU A 96 29.29 24.35 13.26
CA LEU A 96 30.41 24.57 12.36
C LEU A 96 30.78 26.05 12.31
N PHE A 97 32.07 26.35 12.42
CA PHE A 97 32.64 27.69 12.22
C PHE A 97 33.37 27.74 10.86
N ALA A 98 32.88 28.54 9.92
CA ALA A 98 33.45 28.67 8.59
C ALA A 98 33.72 30.14 8.24
N GLY A 99 34.88 30.65 8.67
CA GLY A 99 35.22 32.08 8.56
C GLY A 99 34.37 32.92 9.52
N ASP A 100 33.69 33.93 8.98
CA ASP A 100 32.78 34.80 9.73
C ASP A 100 31.35 34.24 9.83
N GLU A 101 31.09 33.05 9.28
CA GLU A 101 29.76 32.41 9.27
C GLU A 101 29.70 31.17 10.14
N THR A 102 28.52 30.94 10.73
CA THR A 102 28.23 29.80 11.59
C THR A 102 27.01 29.01 11.11
N LEU A 103 27.08 27.68 11.23
CA LEU A 103 25.99 26.78 10.89
C LEU A 103 25.77 25.79 12.04
N LEU A 104 24.55 25.74 12.55
CA LEU A 104 24.12 24.78 13.56
C LEU A 104 23.23 23.72 12.90
N TYR A 105 23.65 22.46 12.95
CA TYR A 105 22.85 21.31 12.55
C TYR A 105 22.39 20.54 13.79
N THR A 106 21.07 20.35 13.93
CA THR A 106 20.53 19.75 15.16
C THR A 106 20.58 18.22 15.18
N GLY A 107 20.45 17.57 14.02
CA GLY A 107 19.95 16.20 13.97
C GLY A 107 18.60 16.08 14.69
N ASP A 108 18.23 14.87 15.11
CA ASP A 108 17.11 14.70 16.03
C ASP A 108 17.42 15.34 17.39
N PHE A 109 16.49 16.17 17.86
CA PHE A 109 16.66 16.94 19.09
C PHE A 109 15.34 17.07 19.84
N LYS A 110 15.41 17.43 21.12
CA LYS A 110 14.26 17.72 21.98
C LYS A 110 14.64 18.77 23.02
N LEU A 111 13.80 19.79 23.18
CA LEU A 111 14.05 20.89 24.11
C LEU A 111 13.56 20.61 25.53
N ARG A 112 12.48 19.83 25.67
CA ARG A 112 11.99 19.36 26.97
C ARG A 112 13.06 18.55 27.70
N SER A 113 13.33 18.89 28.96
CA SER A 113 14.28 18.16 29.79
C SER A 113 13.84 16.71 30.04
N GLY A 114 14.78 15.78 29.91
CA GLY A 114 14.66 14.38 30.30
C GLY A 114 15.78 13.98 31.27
N LYS A 115 15.65 12.80 31.88
CA LYS A 115 16.67 12.26 32.81
C LYS A 115 17.65 11.28 32.14
N SER A 116 17.33 10.82 30.93
CA SER A 116 18.06 9.78 30.20
C SER A 116 19.06 10.32 29.17
N ALA A 117 19.14 11.64 29.00
CA ALA A 117 20.01 12.32 28.06
C ALA A 117 20.39 13.70 28.61
N GLU A 118 21.48 14.25 28.11
CA GLU A 118 21.94 15.60 28.41
C GLU A 118 20.91 16.64 27.92
N PRO A 119 20.63 17.72 28.68
CA PRO A 119 19.67 18.74 28.24
C PRO A 119 20.18 19.43 26.98
N ALA A 120 19.29 19.64 26.00
CA ALA A 120 19.63 20.32 24.77
C ALA A 120 20.23 21.71 25.06
N GLN A 121 21.35 22.02 24.43
CA GLN A 121 21.96 23.34 24.48
C GLN A 121 21.94 23.97 23.10
N TRP A 122 21.91 25.30 23.05
CA TRP A 122 21.92 26.05 21.81
C TRP A 122 22.95 27.17 21.88
N ARG A 123 23.34 27.64 20.70
CA ARG A 123 24.13 28.86 20.50
C ARG A 123 23.48 29.62 19.35
N GLN A 124 23.79 30.92 19.27
CA GLN A 124 23.48 31.68 18.08
C GLN A 124 24.24 31.11 16.88
N ALA A 125 23.58 31.04 15.73
CA ALA A 125 24.16 30.61 14.47
C ALA A 125 23.49 31.32 13.29
N ASP A 126 24.25 31.66 12.25
CA ASP A 126 23.68 32.36 11.08
C ASP A 126 22.73 31.47 10.28
N THR A 127 23.08 30.19 10.13
CA THR A 127 22.26 29.16 9.48
C THR A 127 21.88 28.09 10.49
N LEU A 128 20.59 27.84 10.66
CA LEU A 128 20.08 26.70 11.43
C LEU A 128 19.58 25.63 10.47
N ILE A 129 20.08 24.40 10.58
CA ILE A 129 19.51 23.22 9.93
C ILE A 129 18.91 22.34 11.02
N MET A 130 17.59 22.15 10.99
CA MET A 130 16.88 21.46 12.06
C MET A 130 15.91 20.38 11.59
N GLU A 131 15.80 19.32 12.37
CA GLU A 131 14.80 18.28 12.13
C GLU A 131 13.41 18.66 12.65
N THR A 132 12.39 18.27 11.90
CA THR A 132 10.99 18.74 12.08
C THR A 132 9.99 17.58 12.01
N THR A 133 10.36 16.45 12.63
CA THR A 133 9.55 15.22 12.73
C THR A 133 8.09 15.48 13.12
N PHE A 134 7.85 16.43 14.02
CA PHE A 134 6.53 16.86 14.51
C PHE A 134 6.17 18.30 14.11
N GLY A 135 6.57 18.74 12.92
CA GLY A 135 6.41 20.12 12.40
C GLY A 135 4.99 20.60 12.05
N LEU A 136 3.92 19.95 12.53
CA LEU A 136 2.54 20.46 12.36
C LEU A 136 1.93 20.95 13.68
N PRO A 137 1.11 22.01 13.68
CA PRO A 137 0.49 22.56 14.88
C PRO A 137 -0.30 21.57 15.76
N ARG A 138 -0.75 20.45 15.19
CA ARG A 138 -1.48 19.40 15.91
C ARG A 138 -0.58 18.52 16.79
N TYR A 139 0.73 18.49 16.55
CA TYR A 139 1.67 17.73 17.37
C TYR A 139 2.19 18.59 18.51
N ARG A 140 1.29 18.89 19.45
CA ARG A 140 1.61 19.50 20.74
C ARG A 140 1.48 18.42 21.80
N PHE A 141 2.57 18.13 22.49
CA PHE A 141 2.56 17.05 23.47
C PHE A 141 2.04 17.54 24.82
N PRO A 142 1.29 16.71 25.55
CA PRO A 142 0.90 17.02 26.92
C PRO A 142 2.15 17.11 27.83
N PRO A 143 2.03 17.73 29.02
CA PRO A 143 3.12 17.81 29.99
C PRO A 143 3.73 16.43 30.28
N THR A 144 5.06 16.34 30.26
CA THR A 144 5.79 15.06 30.43
C THR A 144 5.41 14.33 31.72
N GLU A 145 5.24 15.06 32.81
CA GLU A 145 4.88 14.50 34.12
C GLU A 145 3.50 13.83 34.09
N GLU A 146 2.50 14.45 33.44
CA GLU A 146 1.17 13.87 33.28
C GLU A 146 1.21 12.55 32.50
N VAL A 147 2.02 12.49 31.43
CA VAL A 147 2.18 11.26 30.64
C VAL A 147 2.87 10.16 31.45
N ILE A 148 3.88 10.52 32.26
CA ILE A 148 4.57 9.59 33.15
C ILE A 148 3.61 9.05 34.21
N ASP A 149 2.80 9.90 34.83
CA ASP A 149 1.83 9.50 35.84
C ASP A 149 0.79 8.53 35.26
N GLN A 150 0.29 8.79 34.05
CA GLN A 150 -0.62 7.89 33.34
C GLN A 150 0.06 6.54 33.01
N MET A 151 1.32 6.55 32.58
CA MET A 151 2.09 5.34 32.30
C MET A 151 2.34 4.52 33.58
N VAL A 152 2.68 5.17 34.69
CA VAL A 152 2.89 4.52 35.99
C VAL A 152 1.57 3.95 36.54
N ALA A 153 0.48 4.69 36.42
CA ALA A 153 -0.86 4.22 36.79
C ALA A 153 -1.23 2.97 35.99
N PHE A 154 -1.05 2.99 34.67
CA PHE A 154 -1.26 1.81 33.82
C PHE A 154 -0.44 0.59 34.28
N CYS A 155 0.82 0.79 34.66
CA CYS A 155 1.66 -0.29 35.17
C CYS A 155 1.13 -0.87 36.49
N ARG A 156 0.76 -0.01 37.44
CA ARG A 156 0.22 -0.41 38.75
C ARG A 156 -1.10 -1.17 38.60
N GLU A 157 -2.04 -0.61 37.86
CA GLU A 157 -3.35 -1.24 37.59
C GLU A 157 -3.20 -2.61 36.92
N THR A 158 -2.25 -2.74 35.98
CA THR A 158 -2.00 -4.01 35.30
C THR A 158 -1.43 -5.06 36.26
N ILE A 159 -0.51 -4.66 37.14
CA ILE A 159 0.06 -5.56 38.16
C ILE A 159 -1.01 -5.96 39.19
N ASP A 160 -1.82 -5.01 39.65
CA ASP A 160 -2.90 -5.24 40.61
C ASP A 160 -3.98 -6.19 40.04
N ALA A 161 -4.20 -6.18 38.72
CA ALA A 161 -5.05 -7.13 38.00
C ALA A 161 -4.43 -8.54 37.82
N GLY A 162 -3.20 -8.74 38.31
CA GLY A 162 -2.44 -9.98 38.16
C GLY A 162 -1.90 -10.21 36.74
N GLU A 163 -1.66 -9.13 35.99
CA GLU A 163 -1.17 -9.16 34.61
C GLU A 163 0.23 -8.50 34.52
N VAL A 164 0.95 -8.77 33.42
CA VAL A 164 2.28 -8.17 33.19
C VAL A 164 2.14 -6.92 32.31
N PRO A 165 2.48 -5.71 32.81
CA PRO A 165 2.55 -4.54 31.96
C PRO A 165 3.78 -4.62 31.04
N VAL A 166 3.55 -4.39 29.76
CA VAL A 166 4.58 -4.38 28.71
C VAL A 166 4.63 -2.98 28.10
N LEU A 167 5.77 -2.31 28.21
CA LEU A 167 6.01 -0.98 27.63
C LEU A 167 6.88 -1.13 26.39
N LEU A 168 6.33 -0.77 25.23
CA LEU A 168 7.04 -0.77 23.96
C LEU A 168 7.74 0.57 23.75
N GLY A 169 9.06 0.53 23.64
CA GLY A 169 9.89 1.69 23.35
C GLY A 169 11.17 1.26 22.64
N TYR A 170 11.68 2.08 21.73
CA TYR A 170 12.94 1.80 21.01
C TYR A 170 14.06 1.46 22.00
N SER A 171 14.89 0.48 21.62
CA SER A 171 15.89 -0.09 22.54
C SER A 171 16.99 0.89 22.96
N LEU A 172 17.17 1.97 22.20
CA LEU A 172 18.11 3.05 22.47
C LEU A 172 17.36 4.37 22.59
N GLY A 173 17.55 5.10 23.69
CA GLY A 173 16.86 6.37 23.96
C GLY A 173 15.56 6.13 24.71
N LYS A 174 14.49 5.80 23.98
CA LYS A 174 13.13 5.66 24.52
C LYS A 174 13.04 4.71 25.71
N ALA A 175 13.67 3.54 25.65
CA ALA A 175 13.63 2.57 26.74
C ALA A 175 14.36 3.06 28.00
N GLN A 176 15.44 3.82 27.85
CA GLN A 176 16.15 4.45 28.97
C GLN A 176 15.36 5.62 29.55
N GLU A 177 14.62 6.37 28.71
CA GLU A 177 13.69 7.39 29.18
C GLU A 177 12.56 6.76 30.03
N ILE A 178 11.95 5.67 29.56
CA ILE A 178 10.96 4.91 30.34
C ILE A 178 11.56 4.45 31.67
N LEU A 179 12.79 3.90 31.68
CA LEU A 179 13.48 3.47 32.90
C LEU A 179 13.63 4.60 33.91
N CYS A 180 14.04 5.79 33.47
CA CYS A 180 14.15 6.96 34.33
C CYS A 180 12.79 7.45 34.83
N SER A 181 11.73 7.34 34.01
CA SER A 181 10.37 7.71 34.38
C SER A 181 9.75 6.78 35.42
N LEU A 182 10.20 5.52 35.51
CA LEU A 182 9.75 4.56 36.53
C LEU A 182 10.52 4.68 37.86
N ASP A 183 11.55 5.54 37.93
CA ASP A 183 12.32 5.74 39.15
C ASP A 183 11.46 6.35 40.28
N GLY A 184 11.60 5.80 41.49
CA GLY A 184 10.76 6.17 42.63
C GLY A 184 9.31 5.65 42.58
N ALA A 185 8.86 5.01 41.49
CA ALA A 185 7.48 4.53 41.36
C ALA A 185 7.17 3.24 42.14
N GLY A 186 8.18 2.59 42.74
CA GLY A 186 8.05 1.29 43.44
C GLY A 186 7.85 0.10 42.49
N LEU A 187 8.04 0.30 41.19
CA LEU A 187 7.93 -0.73 40.15
C LEU A 187 9.30 -1.35 39.87
N THR A 188 9.35 -2.63 39.48
CA THR A 188 10.59 -3.29 39.07
C THR A 188 10.61 -3.49 37.56
N PRO A 189 11.40 -2.71 36.80
CA PRO A 189 11.54 -2.91 35.36
C PRO A 189 12.30 -4.20 35.03
N MET A 190 11.82 -4.89 33.99
CA MET A 190 12.44 -6.06 33.38
C MET A 190 12.76 -5.73 31.91
N LEU A 191 14.01 -5.91 31.50
CA LEU A 191 14.49 -5.42 30.21
C LEU A 191 14.68 -6.54 29.18
N HIS A 192 14.12 -6.35 27.99
CA HIS A 192 14.47 -7.15 26.81
C HIS A 192 15.98 -7.12 26.54
N GLY A 193 16.53 -8.16 25.91
CA GLY A 193 17.99 -8.31 25.71
C GLY A 193 18.66 -7.11 25.03
N SER A 194 18.05 -6.56 23.98
CA SER A 194 18.58 -5.36 23.30
C SER A 194 18.50 -4.10 24.16
N VAL A 195 17.43 -3.94 24.94
CA VAL A 195 17.26 -2.81 25.87
C VAL A 195 18.31 -2.90 26.98
N TYR A 196 18.45 -4.08 27.58
CA TYR A 196 19.45 -4.36 28.61
C TYR A 196 20.86 -4.02 28.13
N GLN A 197 21.23 -4.45 26.92
CA GLN A 197 22.54 -4.16 26.34
C GLN A 197 22.80 -2.65 26.21
N MET A 198 21.84 -1.88 25.71
CA MET A 198 21.98 -0.42 25.59
C MET A 198 22.06 0.26 26.96
N THR A 199 21.20 -0.12 27.90
CA THR A 199 21.22 0.43 29.28
C THR A 199 22.57 0.19 29.96
N ARG A 200 23.19 -0.99 29.76
CA ARG A 200 24.53 -1.27 30.31
C ARG A 200 25.65 -0.41 29.72
N ILE A 201 25.47 0.13 28.51
CA ILE A 201 26.43 1.08 27.93
C ILE A 201 26.27 2.44 28.59
N TYR A 202 25.04 2.90 28.85
CA TYR A 202 24.79 4.17 29.54
C TYR A 202 25.42 4.17 30.95
N GLU A 203 25.32 3.07 31.68
CA GLU A 203 25.94 2.92 33.01
C GLU A 203 27.47 3.02 32.99
N GLN A 204 28.13 2.64 31.89
CA GLN A 204 29.59 2.79 31.75
C GLN A 204 30.02 4.26 31.76
N PHE A 205 29.12 5.17 31.39
CA PHE A 205 29.32 6.62 31.41
C PHE A 205 28.72 7.29 32.65
N GLY A 206 28.40 6.52 33.70
CA GLY A 206 27.93 7.06 34.98
C GLY A 206 26.44 7.41 35.01
N GLN A 207 25.66 7.11 33.97
CA GLN A 207 24.22 7.25 34.02
C GLN A 207 23.64 6.24 35.02
N SER A 208 22.77 6.71 35.92
CA SER A 208 22.09 5.87 36.89
C SER A 208 20.62 5.65 36.51
N PHE A 209 20.13 4.45 36.75
CA PHE A 209 18.73 4.05 36.54
C PHE A 209 18.17 3.38 37.80
N CYS A 210 16.85 3.32 37.90
CA CYS A 210 16.19 2.53 38.93
C CYS A 210 16.58 1.05 38.83
N LYS A 211 16.41 0.29 39.92
CA LYS A 211 16.79 -1.13 39.94
C LYS A 211 15.99 -1.93 38.90
N TYR A 212 16.68 -2.48 37.91
CA TYR A 212 16.08 -3.30 36.85
C TYR A 212 16.69 -4.71 36.80
N VAL A 213 15.99 -5.63 36.12
CA VAL A 213 16.46 -7.00 35.87
C VAL A 213 16.45 -7.32 34.38
N ARG A 214 17.25 -8.29 33.94
CA ARG A 214 17.19 -8.81 32.57
C ARG A 214 15.97 -9.72 32.42
N TYR A 215 15.34 -9.70 31.24
CA TYR A 215 14.20 -10.56 30.94
C TYR A 215 14.47 -12.04 31.27
N ASN A 216 13.58 -12.61 32.09
CA ASN A 216 13.55 -14.02 32.43
C ASN A 216 12.10 -14.53 32.26
N PRO A 217 11.84 -15.48 31.35
CA PRO A 217 10.49 -15.97 31.07
C PRO A 217 9.81 -16.61 32.30
N ASN A 218 10.59 -17.11 33.26
CA ASN A 218 10.07 -17.80 34.44
C ASN A 218 9.77 -16.87 35.62
N ASP A 219 10.04 -15.56 35.51
CA ASP A 219 9.96 -14.61 36.62
C ASP A 219 9.38 -13.24 36.19
N VAL A 220 8.33 -13.26 35.38
CA VAL A 220 7.71 -12.03 34.83
C VAL A 220 6.68 -11.36 35.75
N ALA A 221 6.15 -12.09 36.73
CA ALA A 221 5.08 -11.61 37.60
C ALA A 221 5.54 -10.41 38.48
N GLY A 222 4.66 -9.41 38.61
CA GLY A 222 4.91 -8.21 39.41
C GLY A 222 5.95 -7.25 38.86
N LYS A 223 6.41 -7.44 37.60
CA LYS A 223 7.44 -6.62 36.96
C LYS A 223 6.92 -5.94 35.71
N VAL A 224 7.58 -4.85 35.30
CA VAL A 224 7.23 -4.08 34.09
C VAL A 224 8.19 -4.44 32.97
N LEU A 225 7.71 -5.12 31.93
CA LEU A 225 8.55 -5.53 30.81
C LEU A 225 8.74 -4.39 29.81
N ILE A 226 9.97 -3.94 29.62
CA ILE A 226 10.34 -2.93 28.61
C ILE A 226 11.00 -3.63 27.42
N CYS A 227 10.45 -3.48 26.22
CA CYS A 227 10.95 -4.15 25.02
C CYS A 227 10.75 -3.30 23.76
N PRO A 228 11.53 -3.55 22.68
CA PRO A 228 11.37 -2.80 21.43
C PRO A 228 10.02 -3.10 20.77
N PRO A 229 9.46 -2.15 19.98
CA PRO A 229 8.22 -2.36 19.23
C PRO A 229 8.22 -3.63 18.36
N SER A 230 9.38 -4.04 17.83
CA SER A 230 9.53 -5.28 17.05
C SER A 230 9.22 -6.55 17.86
N ALA A 231 9.26 -6.48 19.19
CA ALA A 231 8.92 -7.59 20.07
C ALA A 231 7.39 -7.77 20.26
N ASN A 232 6.54 -6.81 19.84
CA ASN A 232 5.10 -6.83 20.09
C ASN A 232 4.41 -8.13 19.62
N CYS A 233 4.89 -8.71 18.51
CA CYS A 233 4.38 -9.97 17.94
C CYS A 233 5.39 -11.12 18.06
N SER A 234 6.28 -11.08 19.05
CA SER A 234 7.29 -12.13 19.26
C SER A 234 6.76 -13.25 20.16
N GLN A 235 7.25 -14.47 19.95
CA GLN A 235 6.97 -15.61 20.83
C GLN A 235 7.30 -15.34 22.31
N MET A 236 8.25 -14.44 22.58
CA MET A 236 8.59 -14.00 23.93
C MET A 236 7.39 -13.38 24.65
N LEU A 237 6.68 -12.46 23.99
CA LEU A 237 5.49 -11.83 24.58
C LEU A 237 4.28 -12.75 24.53
N GLU A 238 4.14 -13.60 23.50
CA GLU A 238 3.03 -14.58 23.41
C GLU A 238 3.04 -15.58 24.57
N ARG A 239 4.22 -15.98 25.06
CA ARG A 239 4.37 -16.86 26.24
C ARG A 239 3.88 -16.22 27.54
N ILE A 240 3.75 -14.90 27.59
CA ILE A 240 3.16 -14.19 28.73
C ILE A 240 1.64 -14.21 28.55
N ALA A 241 0.98 -15.14 29.22
CA ALA A 241 -0.44 -15.43 29.04
C ALA A 241 -1.35 -14.24 29.40
N ARG A 242 -1.03 -13.52 30.49
CA ARG A 242 -1.76 -12.33 30.94
C ARG A 242 -0.85 -11.12 30.90
N LYS A 243 -1.08 -10.23 29.94
CA LYS A 243 -0.31 -9.00 29.73
C LYS A 243 -1.20 -7.89 29.20
N ARG A 244 -0.81 -6.65 29.50
CA ARG A 244 -1.30 -5.44 28.80
C ARG A 244 -0.11 -4.73 28.20
N VAL A 245 -0.23 -4.34 26.94
CA VAL A 245 0.84 -3.74 26.15
C VAL A 245 0.55 -2.27 25.92
N ALA A 246 1.54 -1.40 26.13
CA ALA A 246 1.44 0.01 25.83
C ALA A 246 2.53 0.45 24.86
N MET A 247 2.20 1.32 23.90
CA MET A 247 3.18 1.98 23.04
C MET A 247 3.61 3.33 23.62
N ILE A 248 4.91 3.55 23.74
CA ILE A 248 5.50 4.81 24.21
C ILE A 248 6.12 5.53 23.00
N SER A 249 5.43 6.56 22.48
CA SER A 249 5.86 7.26 21.26
C SER A 249 5.17 8.62 21.14
N GLY A 250 5.86 9.65 20.63
CA GLY A 250 5.24 10.94 20.31
C GLY A 250 4.06 10.84 19.33
N TRP A 251 4.03 9.82 18.47
CA TRP A 251 2.90 9.54 17.58
C TRP A 251 1.62 9.14 18.33
N ALA A 252 1.71 8.77 19.61
CA ALA A 252 0.57 8.43 20.46
C ALA A 252 -0.25 9.63 20.93
N VAL A 253 0.10 10.86 20.50
CA VAL A 253 -0.79 12.02 20.65
C VAL A 253 -2.06 11.86 19.80
N ASP A 254 -1.99 11.04 18.75
CA ASP A 254 -3.15 10.62 17.98
C ASP A 254 -3.81 9.41 18.67
N PRO A 255 -5.10 9.51 19.08
CA PRO A 255 -5.82 8.42 19.73
C PRO A 255 -5.86 7.12 18.92
N SER A 256 -5.70 7.19 17.60
CA SER A 256 -5.63 6.01 16.72
C SER A 256 -4.34 5.20 16.88
N ALA A 257 -3.33 5.72 17.59
CA ALA A 257 -2.04 5.05 17.77
C ALA A 257 -2.17 3.66 18.42
N VAL A 258 -3.10 3.49 19.35
CA VAL A 258 -3.40 2.19 19.99
C VAL A 258 -3.74 1.14 18.92
N TYR A 259 -4.50 1.51 17.89
CA TYR A 259 -4.85 0.64 16.77
C TYR A 259 -3.73 0.49 15.75
N ARG A 260 -2.98 1.57 15.48
CA ARG A 260 -1.84 1.54 14.54
C ARG A 260 -0.75 0.59 15.03
N TYR A 261 -0.51 0.57 16.34
CA TYR A 261 0.54 -0.25 16.95
C TYR A 261 0.04 -1.60 17.47
N GLY A 262 -1.27 -1.83 17.54
CA GLY A 262 -1.84 -3.09 18.03
C GLY A 262 -1.50 -3.32 19.50
N VAL A 263 -1.75 -2.30 20.33
CA VAL A 263 -1.46 -2.28 21.77
C VAL A 263 -2.74 -1.97 22.55
N ASP A 264 -2.72 -2.08 23.87
CA ASP A 264 -3.85 -1.79 24.77
C ASP A 264 -3.87 -0.32 25.22
N ALA A 265 -2.73 0.36 25.20
CA ALA A 265 -2.60 1.78 25.56
C ALA A 265 -1.52 2.48 24.73
N GLY A 266 -1.59 3.80 24.63
CA GLY A 266 -0.59 4.63 23.95
C GLY A 266 -0.29 5.86 24.78
N PHE A 267 0.99 6.15 25.00
CA PHE A 267 1.45 7.28 25.81
C PHE A 267 2.34 8.20 24.97
N PRO A 268 1.99 9.49 24.81
CA PRO A 268 2.70 10.45 23.94
C PRO A 268 4.01 10.97 24.54
N LEU A 269 4.85 10.07 25.07
CA LEU A 269 6.18 10.40 25.57
C LEU A 269 7.17 10.35 24.40
N SER A 270 7.58 11.53 23.92
CA SER A 270 8.48 11.69 22.77
C SER A 270 9.89 12.11 23.19
N ASP A 271 10.87 11.61 22.44
CA ASP A 271 12.29 11.95 22.44
C ASP A 271 12.64 12.97 21.34
N HIS A 272 11.66 13.43 20.56
CA HIS A 272 11.82 14.54 19.61
C HIS A 272 11.09 15.80 20.12
N ALA A 273 11.51 16.95 19.61
CA ALA A 273 10.84 18.23 19.74
C ALA A 273 9.40 18.15 19.18
N ASP A 274 8.44 18.72 19.91
CA ASP A 274 7.08 18.92 19.39
C ASP A 274 7.00 20.27 18.67
N TYR A 275 5.82 20.61 18.15
CA TYR A 275 5.65 21.85 17.39
C TYR A 275 6.08 23.10 18.18
N HIS A 276 5.79 23.18 19.49
CA HIS A 276 6.19 24.32 20.31
C HIS A 276 7.70 24.37 20.56
N ASP A 277 8.32 23.23 20.84
CA ASP A 277 9.76 23.14 21.01
C ASP A 277 10.50 23.59 19.75
N LEU A 278 10.04 23.19 18.56
CA LEU A 278 10.67 23.57 17.28
C LEU A 278 10.71 25.09 17.10
N ILE A 279 9.59 25.76 17.40
CA ILE A 279 9.47 27.22 17.29
C ILE A 279 10.36 27.90 18.32
N ARG A 280 10.29 27.43 19.57
CA ARG A 280 11.11 27.94 20.65
C ARG A 280 12.59 27.80 20.33
N TYR A 281 12.99 26.71 19.67
CA TYR A 281 14.36 26.49 19.27
C TYR A 281 14.86 27.53 18.26
N VAL A 282 14.03 27.87 17.26
CA VAL A 282 14.33 28.95 16.30
C VAL A 282 14.49 30.30 17.03
N GLU A 283 13.63 30.62 17.99
CA GLU A 283 13.75 31.84 18.80
C GLU A 283 15.04 31.88 19.64
N LEU A 284 15.48 30.74 20.15
CA LEU A 284 16.67 30.61 21.00
C LEU A 284 17.98 30.72 20.20
N VAL A 285 18.00 30.15 18.99
CA VAL A 285 19.16 30.19 18.08
C VAL A 285 19.26 31.53 17.35
N GLN A 286 18.14 32.23 17.12
CA GLN A 286 18.09 33.50 16.39
C GLN A 286 18.81 33.47 15.03
N PRO A 287 18.51 32.48 14.16
CA PRO A 287 19.21 32.36 12.89
C PRO A 287 18.76 33.40 11.86
N GLN A 288 19.67 33.74 10.95
CA GLN A 288 19.31 34.57 9.79
C GLN A 288 18.46 33.77 8.80
N ARG A 289 18.72 32.46 8.68
CA ARG A 289 17.92 31.53 7.86
C ARG A 289 17.81 30.14 8.48
N VAL A 290 16.71 29.45 8.19
CA VAL A 290 16.39 28.11 8.70
C VAL A 290 16.21 27.11 7.54
N PHE A 291 16.78 25.94 7.73
CA PHE A 291 16.58 24.77 6.89
C PHE A 291 15.88 23.69 7.69
N THR A 292 14.74 23.21 7.20
CA THR A 292 13.96 22.17 7.87
C THR A 292 14.16 20.83 7.17
N LEU A 293 14.26 19.76 7.96
CA LEU A 293 14.48 18.39 7.50
C LEU A 293 13.50 17.43 8.16
N HIS A 294 13.23 16.30 7.52
CA HIS A 294 12.42 15.19 8.04
C HIS A 294 10.98 15.58 8.46
N GLY A 295 10.11 14.58 8.63
CA GLY A 295 8.71 14.79 9.02
C GLY A 295 7.93 15.77 8.13
N PHE A 296 7.57 16.92 8.71
CA PHE A 296 6.72 17.96 8.10
C PHE A 296 7.53 19.22 7.76
N ALA A 297 8.73 19.01 7.20
CA ALA A 297 9.69 20.07 6.89
C ALA A 297 9.11 21.20 6.04
N ALA A 298 8.38 20.89 4.97
CA ALA A 298 7.83 21.90 4.06
C ALA A 298 6.75 22.76 4.74
N GLU A 299 5.87 22.13 5.52
CA GLU A 299 4.82 22.80 6.28
C GLU A 299 5.41 23.69 7.38
N PHE A 300 6.39 23.18 8.14
CA PHE A 300 7.03 23.96 9.19
C PHE A 300 7.81 25.15 8.63
N ALA A 301 8.56 24.96 7.53
CA ALA A 301 9.25 26.07 6.86
C ALA A 301 8.27 27.14 6.34
N ARG A 302 7.11 26.73 5.83
CA ARG A 302 6.06 27.67 5.43
C ARG A 302 5.54 28.46 6.63
N ASP A 303 5.30 27.81 7.76
CA ASP A 303 4.79 28.44 8.97
C ASP A 303 5.84 29.43 9.55
N LEU A 304 7.13 29.10 9.51
CA LEU A 304 8.24 30.01 9.85
C LEU A 304 8.28 31.25 8.92
N ARG A 305 8.12 31.07 7.61
CA ARG A 305 8.04 32.19 6.66
C ARG A 305 6.85 33.10 6.93
N ALA A 306 5.71 32.54 7.34
CA ALA A 306 4.55 33.32 7.74
C ALA A 306 4.80 34.18 9.00
N TRP A 307 5.82 33.84 9.81
CA TRP A 307 6.26 34.61 10.97
C TRP A 307 7.48 35.49 10.71
N GLY A 308 7.87 35.64 9.43
CA GLY A 308 8.97 36.52 9.03
C GLY A 308 10.37 35.92 9.18
N VAL A 309 10.47 34.61 9.42
CA VAL A 309 11.75 33.89 9.44
C VAL A 309 12.06 33.36 8.03
N GLU A 310 13.23 33.67 7.51
CA GLU A 310 13.71 33.13 6.23
C GLU A 310 13.93 31.61 6.39
N ALA A 311 13.09 30.78 5.75
CA ALA A 311 13.11 29.34 5.99
C ALA A 311 12.77 28.50 4.74
N TRP A 312 13.46 27.36 4.56
CA TRP A 312 13.24 26.40 3.48
C TRP A 312 13.33 24.96 3.95
N ALA A 313 12.55 24.07 3.34
CA ALA A 313 12.75 22.64 3.55
C ALA A 313 13.92 22.15 2.71
N LEU A 314 14.84 21.40 3.30
CA LEU A 314 15.88 20.69 2.56
C LEU A 314 15.28 19.39 2.02
N SER A 315 14.72 19.49 0.82
CA SER A 315 14.46 18.35 -0.06
C SER A 315 15.43 18.42 -1.24
N GLU A 316 15.53 17.35 -2.02
CA GLU A 316 16.25 17.38 -3.31
C GLU A 316 15.70 18.48 -4.25
N GLU A 317 14.48 18.96 -4.01
CA GLU A 317 13.73 19.91 -4.82
C GLU A 317 14.06 21.39 -4.55
N ASN A 318 14.50 21.76 -3.33
CA ASN A 318 14.71 23.16 -2.91
C ASN A 318 16.16 23.67 -3.01
N GLN A 319 17.10 22.85 -3.49
CA GLN A 319 18.52 23.25 -3.65
C GLN A 319 18.74 24.28 -4.76
N MET A 320 17.77 24.47 -5.65
CA MET A 320 17.84 25.49 -6.70
C MET A 320 17.38 26.89 -6.26
N GLU A 321 16.80 27.04 -5.06
CA GLU A 321 16.37 28.34 -4.52
C GLU A 321 17.46 29.06 -3.70
N LEU A 322 18.62 28.42 -3.48
CA LEU A 322 19.66 28.90 -2.55
C LEU A 322 20.76 29.77 -3.18
N HIS A 323 20.51 30.28 -4.39
CA HIS A 323 21.41 31.19 -5.07
C HIS A 323 20.72 32.52 -5.37
N PHE A 324 20.65 33.39 -4.36
CA PHE A 324 20.43 34.82 -4.59
C PHE A 324 21.57 35.64 -4.00
N GLY A 325 22.48 36.01 -4.91
CA GLY A 325 23.50 37.02 -4.72
C GLY A 325 23.92 37.53 -6.08
N GLY A 326 23.25 38.57 -6.57
CA GLY A 326 23.59 39.22 -7.84
C GLY A 326 22.40 39.92 -8.49
N SER A 327 22.29 41.23 -8.25
CA SER A 327 21.48 42.18 -8.99
C SER A 327 21.67 42.08 -10.50
N ASP A 328 20.59 42.08 -11.28
CA ASP A 328 20.35 43.19 -12.20
C ASP A 328 18.96 43.17 -12.86
N VAL A 329 18.40 44.37 -12.91
CA VAL A 329 17.09 44.73 -13.45
C VAL A 329 17.13 44.69 -14.98
N VAL A 330 16.32 43.85 -15.62
CA VAL A 330 15.88 44.12 -17.01
C VAL A 330 14.42 43.73 -17.21
N ARG A 331 13.56 44.76 -17.27
CA ARG A 331 12.21 44.70 -17.85
C ARG A 331 12.30 44.38 -19.33
N ARG A 332 11.61 43.34 -19.83
CA ARG A 332 11.18 43.30 -21.24
C ARG A 332 9.77 42.74 -21.43
N SER A 333 9.10 43.43 -22.35
CA SER A 333 7.70 43.46 -22.72
C SER A 333 7.22 42.23 -23.51
N VAL A 334 5.95 41.90 -23.30
CA VAL A 334 5.15 40.97 -24.11
C VAL A 334 4.81 41.59 -25.48
N PRO A 335 4.92 40.85 -26.59
CA PRO A 335 4.13 41.15 -27.79
C PRO A 335 3.05 40.08 -28.08
N LYS A 336 1.93 40.61 -28.57
CA LYS A 336 0.67 39.95 -28.93
C LYS A 336 0.79 38.96 -30.11
N ALA A 337 -0.11 37.97 -30.08
CA ALA A 337 -0.40 37.01 -31.13
C ALA A 337 -0.91 37.64 -32.44
N PHE A 338 -0.61 37.01 -33.58
CA PHE A 338 -1.49 36.91 -34.76
C PHE A 338 -1.09 35.75 -35.69
N GLY A 339 -2.07 34.91 -36.08
CA GLY A 339 -2.40 34.63 -37.50
C GLY A 339 -1.65 33.54 -38.28
N ASN A 340 -2.37 32.46 -38.56
CA ASN A 340 -2.09 31.35 -39.51
C ASN A 340 -1.50 31.75 -40.88
N ALA A 341 -0.58 30.92 -41.39
CA ALA A 341 -0.59 30.43 -42.78
C ALA A 341 0.27 29.17 -42.94
N ALA A 342 -0.34 28.12 -43.49
CA ALA A 342 0.26 26.82 -43.74
C ALA A 342 1.40 26.90 -44.78
N ARG A 343 2.56 26.34 -44.44
CA ARG A 343 3.58 25.86 -45.38
C ARG A 343 3.86 24.39 -45.08
N ARG A 344 3.64 23.53 -46.08
CA ARG A 344 4.17 22.15 -46.08
C ARG A 344 5.70 22.21 -46.22
N PRO A 345 6.46 21.43 -45.45
CA PRO A 345 7.79 21.00 -45.85
C PRO A 345 7.78 19.52 -46.23
N ASP A 346 8.33 19.24 -47.42
CA ASP A 346 8.77 17.93 -47.86
C ASP A 346 10.17 17.63 -47.27
N HIS A 347 10.48 16.34 -47.17
CA HIS A 347 11.78 15.70 -46.86
C HIS A 347 12.18 15.36 -45.41
N SER A 348 11.91 14.08 -45.08
CA SER A 348 12.85 13.09 -44.52
C SER A 348 13.54 13.38 -43.17
N THR A 349 12.75 13.64 -42.14
CA THR A 349 13.11 13.27 -40.75
C THR A 349 12.60 11.86 -40.47
N PRO A 350 13.36 10.97 -39.80
CA PRO A 350 12.83 9.68 -39.35
C PRO A 350 11.62 9.95 -38.45
N GLN A 351 10.43 9.57 -38.92
CA GLN A 351 9.20 9.77 -38.16
C GLN A 351 9.26 8.90 -36.90
N SER A 352 9.07 9.50 -35.72
CA SER A 352 9.07 8.74 -34.47
C SER A 352 7.88 7.77 -34.42
N GLU A 353 8.18 6.46 -34.35
CA GLU A 353 7.16 5.41 -34.27
C GLU A 353 6.33 5.52 -32.97
N PHE A 354 6.99 5.84 -31.85
CA PHE A 354 6.31 5.99 -30.57
C PHE A 354 5.41 7.23 -30.55
N LEU A 355 5.80 8.30 -31.24
CA LEU A 355 4.93 9.46 -31.44
C LEU A 355 3.69 9.10 -32.28
N ALA A 356 3.84 8.27 -33.33
CA ALA A 356 2.70 7.78 -34.09
C ALA A 356 1.74 6.97 -33.21
N PHE A 357 2.26 6.05 -32.39
CA PHE A 357 1.49 5.34 -31.37
C PHE A 357 0.74 6.29 -30.41
N ALA A 358 1.44 7.29 -29.87
CA ALA A 358 0.87 8.25 -28.93
C ALA A 358 -0.24 9.09 -29.57
N ASN A 359 -0.06 9.52 -30.83
CA ASN A 359 -1.06 10.28 -31.57
C ASN A 359 -2.31 9.44 -31.86
N VAL A 360 -2.17 8.17 -32.25
CA VAL A 360 -3.31 7.26 -32.40
C VAL A 360 -4.06 7.12 -31.07
N GLY A 361 -3.34 6.99 -29.96
CA GLY A 361 -3.94 7.00 -28.62
C GLY A 361 -4.81 8.23 -28.35
N GLU A 362 -4.36 9.42 -28.74
CA GLU A 362 -5.11 10.67 -28.52
C GLU A 362 -6.34 10.78 -29.42
N VAL A 363 -6.24 10.37 -30.69
CA VAL A 363 -7.40 10.32 -31.59
C VAL A 363 -8.45 9.36 -31.04
N ILE A 364 -8.04 8.19 -30.53
CA ILE A 364 -8.92 7.22 -29.88
C ILE A 364 -9.52 7.79 -28.59
N ALA A 365 -8.75 8.55 -27.80
CA ALA A 365 -9.23 9.19 -26.58
C ALA A 365 -10.31 10.23 -26.86
N ALA A 366 -10.13 11.03 -27.92
CA ALA A 366 -11.08 12.06 -28.36
C ALA A 366 -12.35 11.47 -29.02
N THR A 367 -12.30 10.21 -29.47
CA THR A 367 -13.42 9.55 -30.12
C THR A 367 -14.44 9.07 -29.07
N PRO A 368 -15.74 9.41 -29.16
CA PRO A 368 -16.74 8.90 -28.22
C PRO A 368 -17.28 7.51 -28.61
N ALA A 369 -17.38 7.22 -29.92
CA ALA A 369 -18.02 6.03 -30.43
C ALA A 369 -17.13 4.77 -30.32
N LYS A 370 -17.65 3.71 -29.66
CA LYS A 370 -16.94 2.42 -29.47
C LYS A 370 -16.43 1.83 -30.79
N LEU A 371 -17.31 1.71 -31.78
CA LEU A 371 -16.99 1.09 -33.07
C LEU A 371 -15.91 1.85 -33.85
N GLU A 372 -15.89 3.17 -33.69
CA GLU A 372 -14.90 4.03 -34.33
C GLU A 372 -13.52 3.89 -33.68
N LYS A 373 -13.46 3.77 -32.33
CA LYS A 373 -12.20 3.43 -31.64
C LYS A 373 -11.60 2.12 -32.13
N ILE A 374 -12.46 1.10 -32.29
CA ILE A 374 -12.05 -0.21 -32.78
C ILE A 374 -11.53 -0.10 -34.21
N ARG A 375 -12.21 0.67 -35.07
CA ARG A 375 -11.75 0.92 -36.45
C ARG A 375 -10.38 1.60 -36.46
N LEU A 376 -10.22 2.71 -35.73
CA LEU A 376 -8.97 3.46 -35.64
C LEU A 376 -7.79 2.60 -35.17
N LEU A 377 -8.02 1.79 -34.13
CA LEU A 377 -7.00 0.87 -33.64
C LEU A 377 -6.71 -0.23 -34.67
N ALA A 378 -7.75 -0.84 -35.27
CA ALA A 378 -7.58 -1.91 -36.24
C ALA A 378 -6.79 -1.45 -37.47
N ASP A 379 -7.06 -0.24 -37.97
CA ASP A 379 -6.33 0.35 -39.10
C ASP A 379 -4.85 0.58 -38.73
N TYR A 380 -4.59 1.14 -37.55
CA TYR A 380 -3.20 1.28 -37.07
C TYR A 380 -2.48 -0.06 -36.92
N LEU A 381 -3.13 -1.10 -36.35
CA LEU A 381 -2.52 -2.42 -36.18
C LEU A 381 -2.20 -3.10 -37.52
N ARG A 382 -3.00 -2.86 -38.56
CA ARG A 382 -2.80 -3.43 -39.90
C ARG A 382 -1.53 -2.91 -40.57
N ASP A 383 -1.17 -1.65 -40.30
CA ASP A 383 -0.05 -0.97 -40.94
C ASP A 383 1.29 -1.20 -40.22
N LEU A 384 1.29 -1.89 -39.06
CA LEU A 384 2.51 -2.16 -38.29
C LEU A 384 3.30 -3.36 -38.84
N ALA A 385 4.63 -3.23 -38.84
CA ALA A 385 5.52 -4.35 -39.11
C ALA A 385 5.44 -5.43 -38.02
N SER A 386 5.86 -6.66 -38.34
CA SER A 386 5.79 -7.83 -37.44
C SER A 386 6.53 -7.62 -36.11
N GLU A 387 7.60 -6.82 -36.08
CA GLU A 387 8.34 -6.51 -34.85
C GLU A 387 7.67 -5.42 -33.99
N GLN A 388 6.92 -4.52 -34.61
CA GLN A 388 6.24 -3.40 -33.94
C GLN A 388 4.88 -3.81 -33.37
N LEU A 389 4.15 -4.65 -34.11
CA LEU A 389 2.78 -5.07 -33.80
C LEU A 389 2.62 -5.61 -32.38
N PRO A 390 3.46 -6.54 -31.87
CA PRO A 390 3.31 -7.05 -30.50
C PRO A 390 3.47 -5.95 -29.44
N ILE A 391 4.42 -5.03 -29.66
CA ILE A 391 4.78 -3.99 -28.70
C ILE A 391 3.65 -2.95 -28.61
N ALA A 392 3.21 -2.43 -29.76
CA ALA A 392 2.16 -1.41 -29.80
C ALA A 392 0.83 -1.95 -29.27
N THR A 393 0.44 -3.15 -29.70
CA THR A 393 -0.79 -3.80 -29.22
C THR A 393 -0.80 -3.94 -27.71
N LEU A 394 0.32 -4.37 -27.13
CA LEU A 394 0.47 -4.46 -25.68
C LEU A 394 0.32 -3.09 -25.01
N TYR A 395 0.95 -2.05 -25.53
CA TYR A 395 0.88 -0.72 -24.93
C TYR A 395 -0.52 -0.11 -24.94
N PHE A 396 -1.40 -0.46 -25.88
CA PHE A 396 -2.81 -0.04 -25.85
C PHE A 396 -3.62 -0.67 -24.71
N THR A 397 -3.07 -1.66 -24.00
CA THR A 397 -3.61 -2.15 -22.71
C THR A 397 -3.08 -1.38 -21.49
N GLY A 398 -2.19 -0.42 -21.71
CA GLY A 398 -1.57 0.39 -20.67
C GLY A 398 -0.51 -0.36 -19.86
N ARG A 399 0.13 -1.38 -20.44
CA ARG A 399 1.11 -2.21 -19.72
C ARG A 399 2.46 -2.25 -20.42
N PRO A 400 3.58 -2.21 -19.69
CA PRO A 400 4.91 -2.36 -20.27
C PRO A 400 5.25 -3.83 -20.61
N PHE A 401 4.62 -4.79 -19.93
CA PHE A 401 4.83 -6.24 -20.09
C PHE A 401 3.48 -6.98 -20.19
N ALA A 402 3.50 -8.16 -20.82
CA ALA A 402 2.34 -9.03 -20.99
C ALA A 402 1.78 -9.49 -19.62
N GLN A 403 0.53 -9.94 -19.58
CA GLN A 403 -0.08 -10.41 -18.33
C GLN A 403 0.60 -11.68 -17.80
N SER A 404 1.06 -12.56 -18.69
CA SER A 404 1.83 -13.75 -18.35
C SER A 404 3.27 -13.44 -17.87
N ASP A 405 3.72 -12.19 -18.03
CA ASP A 405 5.02 -11.74 -17.57
C ASP A 405 4.95 -11.21 -16.14
N SER A 406 5.66 -11.87 -15.23
CA SER A 406 5.67 -11.52 -13.80
C SER A 406 6.50 -10.27 -13.47
N ARG A 407 7.23 -9.68 -14.44
CA ARG A 407 8.07 -8.51 -14.22
C ARG A 407 7.21 -7.30 -13.85
N THR A 408 7.60 -6.62 -12.77
CA THR A 408 7.02 -5.34 -12.36
C THR A 408 8.11 -4.27 -12.34
N LEU A 409 7.84 -3.11 -12.94
CA LEU A 409 8.85 -2.05 -13.03
C LEU A 409 9.17 -1.41 -11.67
N GLN A 410 8.26 -1.50 -10.69
CA GLN A 410 8.37 -0.85 -9.38
C GLN A 410 8.78 0.64 -9.50
N VAL A 411 8.16 1.35 -10.44
CA VAL A 411 8.32 2.80 -10.65
C VAL A 411 7.09 3.48 -10.07
N GLY A 412 7.22 4.05 -8.87
CA GLY A 412 6.16 4.82 -8.23
C GLY A 412 6.08 6.26 -8.73
N TRP A 413 5.00 6.96 -8.40
CA TRP A 413 4.77 8.34 -8.83
C TRP A 413 5.90 9.30 -8.42
N ALA A 414 6.48 9.13 -7.22
CA ALA A 414 7.63 9.91 -6.78
C ALA A 414 8.86 9.78 -7.71
N VAL A 415 9.11 8.59 -8.25
CA VAL A 415 10.20 8.34 -9.21
C VAL A 415 9.93 9.05 -10.54
N ILE A 416 8.66 9.07 -10.95
CA ILE A 416 8.22 9.74 -12.18
C ILE A 416 8.31 11.26 -12.04
N LEU A 417 7.84 11.83 -10.92
CA LEU A 417 7.94 13.26 -10.63
C LEU A 417 9.40 13.73 -10.63
N ARG A 418 10.29 13.02 -9.91
CA ARG A 418 11.72 13.32 -9.91
C ARG A 418 12.33 13.28 -11.31
N ALA A 419 11.92 12.32 -12.14
CA ALA A 419 12.40 12.21 -13.51
C ALA A 419 11.85 13.31 -14.44
N LEU A 420 10.59 13.71 -14.26
CA LEU A 420 9.94 14.80 -15.01
C LEU A 420 10.58 16.13 -14.67
N GLN A 421 10.72 16.44 -13.38
CA GLN A 421 11.40 17.62 -12.89
C GLN A 421 12.82 17.70 -13.44
N ALA A 422 13.60 16.61 -13.35
CA ALA A 422 14.97 16.62 -13.84
C ALA A 422 15.09 16.65 -15.37
N ALA A 423 13.99 16.40 -16.10
CA ALA A 423 13.92 16.47 -17.55
C ALA A 423 13.36 17.80 -18.08
N SER A 424 12.76 18.62 -17.21
CA SER A 424 12.15 19.92 -17.54
C SER A 424 12.78 21.03 -16.71
N ASN A 425 13.05 22.22 -17.24
CA ASN A 425 13.56 23.35 -16.42
C ASN A 425 12.45 24.02 -15.57
N ILE A 426 11.47 23.26 -15.08
CA ILE A 426 10.34 23.74 -14.28
C ILE A 426 10.68 23.61 -12.80
N ASN A 427 10.37 24.66 -12.02
CA ASN A 427 10.60 24.66 -10.58
C ASN A 427 9.56 23.81 -9.83
N ASP A 428 9.86 23.51 -8.57
CA ASP A 428 9.11 22.54 -7.80
C ASP A 428 7.70 22.99 -7.41
N THR A 429 7.52 24.29 -7.18
CA THR A 429 6.22 24.91 -6.92
C THR A 429 5.29 24.73 -8.11
N GLU A 430 5.80 24.96 -9.32
CA GLU A 430 5.04 24.82 -10.55
C GLU A 430 4.77 23.34 -10.88
N LEU A 431 5.74 22.45 -10.64
CA LEU A 431 5.53 21.00 -10.79
C LEU A 431 4.42 20.50 -9.84
N HIS A 432 4.42 20.91 -8.58
CA HIS A 432 3.37 20.56 -7.61
C HIS A 432 2.02 21.16 -7.99
N ARG A 433 1.99 22.39 -8.52
CA ARG A 433 0.78 23.01 -9.07
C ARG A 433 0.22 22.18 -10.22
N ILE A 434 1.06 21.80 -11.20
CA ILE A 434 0.66 21.00 -12.36
C ILE A 434 0.18 19.61 -11.90
N ALA A 435 0.93 18.95 -11.02
CA ALA A 435 0.58 17.63 -10.48
C ALA A 435 -0.73 17.65 -9.67
N GLY A 436 -1.01 18.73 -8.94
CA GLY A 436 -2.25 18.93 -8.19
C GLY A 436 -3.43 19.38 -9.06
N ALA A 437 -3.17 20.08 -10.17
CA ALA A 437 -4.19 20.56 -11.10
C ALA A 437 -4.81 19.42 -11.93
N HIS A 438 -4.03 18.38 -12.21
CA HIS A 438 -4.49 17.24 -13.01
C HIS A 438 -4.77 16.02 -12.13
N GLY A 439 -5.96 15.44 -12.29
CA GLY A 439 -6.23 14.09 -11.80
C GLY A 439 -5.58 12.98 -12.65
N ASP A 440 -4.63 13.32 -13.54
CA ASP A 440 -4.06 12.47 -14.59
C ASP A 440 -2.54 12.65 -14.70
N ALA A 441 -1.77 11.61 -14.34
CA ALA A 441 -0.31 11.63 -14.37
C ALA A 441 0.28 11.88 -15.77
N GLY A 442 -0.39 11.39 -16.83
CA GLY A 442 0.04 11.61 -18.20
C GLY A 442 -0.15 13.05 -18.65
N LYS A 443 -1.27 13.68 -18.29
CA LYS A 443 -1.51 15.11 -18.58
C LYS A 443 -0.54 16.01 -17.82
N ALA A 444 -0.26 15.69 -16.55
CA ALA A 444 0.77 16.39 -15.80
C ALA A 444 2.13 16.27 -16.51
N ALA A 445 2.52 15.08 -16.94
CA ALA A 445 3.75 14.87 -17.70
C ALA A 445 3.79 15.65 -19.03
N PHE A 446 2.65 15.75 -19.74
CA PHE A 446 2.55 16.56 -20.96
C PHE A 446 2.86 18.03 -20.66
N GLU A 447 2.16 18.64 -19.70
CA GLU A 447 2.33 20.06 -19.36
C GLU A 447 3.73 20.36 -18.82
N VAL A 448 4.33 19.42 -18.08
CA VAL A 448 5.70 19.57 -17.57
C VAL A 448 6.75 19.55 -18.69
N LEU A 449 6.57 18.72 -19.72
CA LEU A 449 7.56 18.54 -20.78
C LEU A 449 7.36 19.49 -21.97
N ASP A 450 6.20 20.16 -22.06
CA ASP A 450 5.83 21.01 -23.19
C ASP A 450 6.76 22.22 -23.30
N GLY A 451 7.45 22.32 -24.45
CA GLY A 451 8.47 23.35 -24.67
C GLY A 451 9.75 23.22 -23.83
N GLN A 452 9.92 22.13 -23.05
CA GLN A 452 11.05 21.95 -22.13
C GLN A 452 12.07 20.89 -22.56
N THR A 453 11.83 20.20 -23.67
CA THR A 453 12.59 19.02 -24.11
C THR A 453 13.24 19.23 -25.48
N ALA A 454 14.18 18.35 -25.86
CA ALA A 454 14.81 18.32 -27.19
C ALA A 454 14.45 17.03 -27.94
N PRO A 455 13.27 16.95 -28.58
CA PRO A 455 12.73 15.70 -29.08
C PRO A 455 13.59 15.03 -30.15
N GLN A 456 13.86 13.74 -29.97
CA GLN A 456 14.54 12.87 -30.94
C GLN A 456 13.62 11.70 -31.32
N PRO A 457 13.79 11.07 -32.50
CA PRO A 457 12.99 9.91 -32.88
C PRO A 457 13.09 8.78 -31.84
N PHE A 458 11.94 8.19 -31.48
CA PHE A 458 11.84 7.12 -30.50
C PHE A 458 11.04 5.95 -31.07
N SER A 459 11.71 4.82 -31.27
CA SER A 459 11.07 3.62 -31.79
C SER A 459 10.32 2.83 -30.71
N LEU A 460 9.35 2.01 -31.14
CA LEU A 460 8.66 1.08 -30.24
C LEU A 460 9.63 0.04 -29.64
N ARG A 461 10.69 -0.30 -30.38
CA ARG A 461 11.73 -1.21 -29.89
C ARG A 461 12.58 -0.58 -28.79
N GLU A 462 12.90 0.70 -28.90
CA GLU A 462 13.61 1.43 -27.86
C GLU A 462 12.77 1.62 -26.60
N SER A 463 11.47 1.87 -26.73
CA SER A 463 10.59 1.92 -25.55
C SER A 463 10.51 0.59 -24.83
N ARG A 464 10.52 -0.53 -25.56
CA ARG A 464 10.60 -1.86 -24.94
C ARG A 464 11.91 -2.05 -24.17
N LYS A 465 13.05 -1.67 -24.77
CA LYS A 465 14.36 -1.68 -24.10
C LYS A 465 14.40 -0.78 -22.87
N LEU A 466 13.78 0.40 -22.92
CA LEU A 466 13.65 1.30 -21.77
C LEU A 466 12.96 0.58 -20.60
N PHE A 467 11.79 -0.02 -20.83
CA PHE A 467 11.08 -0.74 -19.76
C PHE A 467 11.87 -1.94 -19.24
N GLU A 468 12.57 -2.68 -20.10
CA GLU A 468 13.45 -3.78 -19.68
C GLU A 468 14.63 -3.29 -18.82
N ASN A 469 15.23 -2.16 -19.18
CA ASN A 469 16.29 -1.53 -18.39
C ASN A 469 15.77 -1.01 -17.05
N LEU A 470 14.57 -0.42 -17.01
CA LEU A 470 13.92 0.01 -15.77
C LEU A 470 13.62 -1.15 -14.84
N TYR A 471 13.23 -2.31 -15.38
CA TYR A 471 13.07 -3.53 -14.59
C TYR A 471 14.41 -4.00 -13.99
N ARG A 472 15.50 -3.97 -14.78
CA ARG A 472 16.84 -4.42 -14.33
C ARG A 472 17.48 -3.48 -13.32
N ALA A 473 17.18 -2.18 -13.40
CA ALA A 473 17.73 -1.19 -12.49
C ALA A 473 17.26 -1.42 -11.05
N ARG A 474 18.20 -1.41 -10.10
CA ARG A 474 17.91 -1.55 -8.67
C ARG A 474 17.81 -0.16 -8.03
N GLY A 475 16.76 0.03 -7.24
CA GLY A 475 16.53 1.26 -6.48
C GLY A 475 15.82 2.38 -7.26
N PRO A 476 15.14 3.31 -6.56
CA PRO A 476 14.42 4.44 -7.17
C PRO A 476 15.31 5.40 -7.99
N SER A 477 16.52 5.72 -7.52
CA SER A 477 17.39 6.72 -8.16
C SER A 477 17.90 6.27 -9.53
N ALA A 478 18.31 5.02 -9.68
CA ALA A 478 18.74 4.46 -10.96
C ALA A 478 17.60 4.49 -12.00
N LYS A 479 16.36 4.20 -11.56
CA LYS A 479 15.17 4.25 -12.40
C LYS A 479 14.80 5.69 -12.78
N ALA A 480 14.87 6.61 -11.83
CA ALA A 480 14.65 8.04 -12.08
C ALA A 480 15.65 8.57 -13.12
N LYS A 481 16.94 8.18 -13.03
CA LYS A 481 17.96 8.61 -14.00
C LYS A 481 17.72 8.07 -15.40
N LEU A 482 17.36 6.79 -15.53
CA LEU A 482 17.00 6.20 -16.82
C LEU A 482 15.79 6.89 -17.45
N LEU A 483 14.77 7.21 -16.63
CA LEU A 483 13.60 7.95 -17.07
C LEU A 483 13.95 9.38 -17.47
N GLN A 484 14.68 10.12 -16.64
CA GLN A 484 15.14 11.48 -16.92
C GLN A 484 15.86 11.54 -18.28
N ASN A 485 16.87 10.69 -18.45
CA ASN A 485 17.68 10.65 -19.67
C ASN A 485 16.85 10.40 -20.93
N ARG A 486 15.74 9.66 -20.80
CA ARG A 486 14.82 9.45 -21.90
C ARG A 486 13.86 10.63 -22.06
N LEU A 487 13.23 11.09 -20.98
CA LEU A 487 12.21 12.15 -21.01
C LEU A 487 12.77 13.47 -21.56
N SER A 488 14.04 13.80 -21.32
CA SER A 488 14.68 15.03 -21.83
C SER A 488 14.77 15.08 -23.36
N ILE A 489 14.70 13.93 -24.03
CA ILE A 489 14.77 13.80 -25.49
C ILE A 489 13.48 13.25 -26.12
N LEU A 490 12.39 13.17 -25.36
CA LEU A 490 11.06 12.85 -25.89
C LEU A 490 10.27 14.12 -26.13
N SER A 491 9.38 14.11 -27.12
CA SER A 491 8.33 15.12 -27.18
C SER A 491 7.40 15.00 -25.97
N ALA A 492 6.74 16.10 -25.60
CA ALA A 492 5.77 16.10 -24.50
C ALA A 492 4.68 15.03 -24.67
N ARG A 493 4.27 14.77 -25.92
CA ARG A 493 3.29 13.74 -26.28
C ARG A 493 3.80 12.33 -26.03
N GLU A 494 5.05 12.05 -26.38
CA GLU A 494 5.66 10.74 -26.12
C GLU A 494 5.89 10.55 -24.61
N GLY A 495 6.38 11.57 -23.92
CA GLY A 495 6.54 11.56 -22.45
C GLY A 495 5.22 11.28 -21.72
N GLN A 496 4.12 11.91 -22.16
CA GLN A 496 2.77 11.61 -21.70
C GLN A 496 2.44 10.12 -21.80
N TYR A 497 2.68 9.49 -22.95
CA TYR A 497 2.33 8.07 -23.15
C TYR A 497 3.27 7.10 -22.44
N VAL A 498 4.56 7.45 -22.31
CA VAL A 498 5.48 6.71 -21.44
C VAL A 498 4.96 6.71 -20.00
N VAL A 499 4.59 7.86 -19.46
CA VAL A 499 4.05 7.97 -18.09
C VAL A 499 2.71 7.25 -17.94
N LYS A 500 1.83 7.31 -18.95
CA LYS A 500 0.57 6.55 -18.96
C LYS A 500 0.80 5.04 -18.91
N ILE A 501 1.81 4.51 -19.61
CA ILE A 501 2.17 3.08 -19.56
C ILE A 501 2.80 2.71 -18.22
N LEU A 502 3.67 3.57 -17.66
CA LEU A 502 4.31 3.35 -16.36
C LEU A 502 3.30 3.30 -15.22
N THR A 503 2.29 4.17 -15.26
CA THR A 503 1.25 4.25 -14.22
C THR A 503 0.11 3.25 -14.45
N GLY A 504 0.02 2.64 -15.64
CA GLY A 504 -1.02 1.68 -15.97
C GLY A 504 -2.36 2.30 -16.37
N ASP A 505 -2.39 3.60 -16.66
CA ASP A 505 -3.63 4.37 -16.84
C ASP A 505 -3.57 5.24 -18.11
N LEU A 506 -3.93 4.66 -19.27
CA LEU A 506 -3.94 5.39 -20.55
C LEU A 506 -5.05 6.43 -20.67
N ARG A 507 -6.20 6.16 -20.02
CA ARG A 507 -7.46 6.92 -20.12
C ARG A 507 -8.01 7.21 -21.52
N ILE A 508 -7.67 6.38 -22.51
CA ILE A 508 -8.14 6.56 -23.89
C ILE A 508 -9.47 5.83 -24.18
N GLY A 509 -10.06 5.19 -23.15
CA GLY A 509 -11.31 4.44 -23.29
C GLY A 509 -11.17 3.12 -24.04
N LEU A 510 -9.93 2.62 -24.18
CA LEU A 510 -9.66 1.23 -24.57
C LEU A 510 -9.50 0.36 -23.33
N ARG A 511 -10.13 -0.80 -23.39
CA ARG A 511 -9.90 -1.92 -22.47
C ARG A 511 -9.42 -3.08 -23.31
N GLU A 512 -8.79 -4.07 -22.68
CA GLU A 512 -8.26 -5.26 -23.36
C GLU A 512 -9.26 -5.89 -24.34
N GLY A 513 -10.54 -6.01 -23.97
CA GLY A 513 -11.57 -6.53 -24.88
C GLY A 513 -11.82 -5.71 -26.16
N LEU A 514 -11.61 -4.39 -26.12
CA LEU A 514 -11.68 -3.55 -27.32
C LEU A 514 -10.43 -3.72 -28.19
N VAL A 515 -9.29 -4.02 -27.58
CA VAL A 515 -8.07 -4.36 -28.31
C VAL A 515 -8.24 -5.73 -28.99
N GLU A 516 -8.88 -6.70 -28.33
CA GLU A 516 -9.27 -7.98 -28.95
C GLU A 516 -10.22 -7.78 -30.14
N GLU A 517 -11.26 -6.94 -30.00
CA GLU A 517 -12.15 -6.57 -31.12
C GLU A 517 -11.39 -5.89 -32.27
N ALA A 518 -10.39 -5.06 -31.96
CA ALA A 518 -9.56 -4.41 -32.97
C ALA A 518 -8.61 -5.39 -33.68
N ILE A 519 -8.01 -6.35 -32.97
CA ILE A 519 -7.20 -7.43 -33.57
C ILE A 519 -8.05 -8.26 -34.53
N ALA A 520 -9.24 -8.67 -34.07
CA ALA A 520 -10.20 -9.43 -34.88
C ALA A 520 -10.54 -8.70 -36.18
N LYS A 521 -10.82 -7.40 -36.09
CA LYS A 521 -11.11 -6.54 -37.24
C LYS A 521 -9.89 -6.24 -38.13
N ALA A 522 -8.70 -6.12 -37.56
CA ALA A 522 -7.48 -5.79 -38.31
C ALA A 522 -7.07 -6.91 -39.26
N PHE A 523 -7.19 -8.16 -38.79
CA PHE A 523 -6.67 -9.35 -39.45
C PHE A 523 -7.75 -10.33 -39.91
N ASP A 524 -9.02 -9.91 -39.92
CA ASP A 524 -10.17 -10.71 -40.38
C ASP A 524 -10.22 -12.13 -39.75
N VAL A 525 -10.12 -12.18 -38.42
CA VAL A 525 -10.22 -13.40 -37.64
C VAL A 525 -11.40 -13.35 -36.68
N ALA A 526 -11.98 -14.50 -36.36
CA ALA A 526 -13.12 -14.58 -35.44
C ALA A 526 -12.73 -14.03 -34.05
N LEU A 527 -13.55 -13.11 -33.52
CA LEU A 527 -13.31 -12.51 -32.20
C LEU A 527 -13.15 -13.56 -31.09
N GLU A 528 -13.91 -14.64 -31.14
CA GLU A 528 -13.82 -15.72 -30.16
C GLU A 528 -12.48 -16.45 -30.21
N GLN A 529 -11.87 -16.60 -31.39
CA GLN A 529 -10.51 -17.16 -31.52
C GLN A 529 -9.45 -16.21 -30.94
N VAL A 530 -9.61 -14.89 -31.12
CA VAL A 530 -8.70 -13.88 -30.53
C VAL A 530 -8.80 -13.90 -29.00
N LYS A 531 -10.02 -13.94 -28.46
CA LYS A 531 -10.27 -14.03 -27.02
C LYS A 531 -9.67 -15.31 -26.44
N GLU A 532 -9.91 -16.45 -27.08
CA GLU A 532 -9.37 -17.75 -26.67
C GLU A 532 -7.84 -17.72 -26.68
N ALA A 533 -7.23 -17.23 -27.76
CA ALA A 533 -5.78 -17.11 -27.88
C ALA A 533 -5.17 -16.17 -26.83
N ASN A 534 -5.72 -14.97 -26.65
CA ASN A 534 -5.24 -14.02 -25.64
C ASN A 534 -5.36 -14.58 -24.22
N MET A 535 -6.43 -15.31 -23.96
CA MET A 535 -6.64 -16.02 -22.70
C MET A 535 -5.58 -17.10 -22.46
N LEU A 536 -5.24 -17.90 -23.48
CA LEU A 536 -4.25 -18.98 -23.37
C LEU A 536 -2.82 -18.44 -23.24
N LEU A 537 -2.50 -17.35 -23.94
CA LEU A 537 -1.15 -16.76 -23.96
C LEU A 537 -0.90 -15.80 -22.80
N GLY A 538 -1.94 -15.09 -22.33
CA GLY A 538 -1.80 -13.94 -21.44
C GLY A 538 -0.96 -12.82 -22.07
N ASP A 539 -0.85 -12.79 -23.41
CA ASP A 539 -0.05 -11.86 -24.18
C ASP A 539 -0.81 -11.42 -25.43
N ILE A 540 -1.44 -10.25 -25.33
CA ILE A 540 -2.24 -9.68 -26.41
C ILE A 540 -1.38 -9.27 -27.62
N GLY A 541 -0.11 -8.96 -27.40
CA GLY A 541 0.83 -8.63 -28.47
C GLY A 541 1.18 -9.85 -29.30
N GLN A 542 1.49 -10.97 -28.65
CA GLN A 542 1.67 -12.25 -29.33
C GLN A 542 0.38 -12.75 -29.98
N THR A 543 -0.76 -12.50 -29.35
CA THR A 543 -2.07 -12.81 -29.95
C THR A 543 -2.26 -12.06 -31.26
N ALA A 544 -1.95 -10.76 -31.31
CA ALA A 544 -2.02 -9.99 -32.56
C ALA A 544 -1.07 -10.53 -33.63
N ALA A 545 0.16 -10.92 -33.26
CA ALA A 545 1.13 -11.48 -34.20
C ALA A 545 0.74 -12.88 -34.73
N LEU A 546 0.01 -13.67 -33.97
CA LEU A 546 -0.54 -14.95 -34.45
C LEU A 546 -1.81 -14.73 -35.27
N ALA A 547 -2.63 -13.75 -34.91
CA ALA A 547 -3.81 -13.34 -35.67
C ALA A 547 -3.42 -12.87 -37.07
N SER A 548 -2.39 -12.02 -37.19
CA SER A 548 -1.89 -11.53 -38.48
C SER A 548 -1.31 -12.62 -39.39
N ARG A 549 -0.99 -13.79 -38.82
CA ARG A 549 -0.52 -14.99 -39.55
C ARG A 549 -1.61 -16.06 -39.69
N HIS A 550 -2.82 -15.83 -39.17
CA HIS A 550 -3.92 -16.79 -39.11
C HIS A 550 -3.58 -18.11 -38.37
N GLU A 551 -2.71 -18.05 -37.35
CA GLU A 551 -2.21 -19.22 -36.61
C GLU A 551 -2.86 -19.44 -35.24
N LEU A 552 -3.92 -18.70 -34.90
CA LEU A 552 -4.59 -18.78 -33.59
C LEU A 552 -5.11 -20.18 -33.25
N HIS A 553 -5.51 -20.96 -34.26
CA HIS A 553 -6.06 -22.31 -34.11
C HIS A 553 -5.05 -23.34 -33.57
N ARG A 554 -3.74 -23.02 -33.59
CA ARG A 554 -2.68 -23.92 -33.11
C ARG A 554 -2.41 -23.80 -31.61
N LEU A 555 -3.08 -22.86 -30.93
CA LEU A 555 -2.82 -22.61 -29.52
C LEU A 555 -3.54 -23.62 -28.65
N GLU A 556 -2.76 -24.23 -27.74
CA GLU A 556 -3.25 -25.14 -26.72
C GLU A 556 -2.83 -24.65 -25.33
N LEU A 557 -3.54 -25.14 -24.31
CA LEU A 557 -3.18 -24.91 -22.92
C LEU A 557 -1.82 -25.57 -22.63
N SER A 558 -0.88 -24.79 -22.12
CA SER A 558 0.44 -25.28 -21.72
C SER A 558 0.68 -25.08 -20.23
N LEU A 559 1.43 -26.01 -19.61
CA LEU A 559 1.91 -25.86 -18.24
C LEU A 559 2.69 -24.54 -18.03
N PHE A 560 2.60 -24.01 -16.82
CA PHE A 560 3.24 -22.76 -16.37
C PHE A 560 2.87 -21.48 -17.14
N ARG A 561 1.81 -21.53 -17.96
CA ARG A 561 1.12 -20.36 -18.48
C ARG A 561 -0.25 -20.26 -17.81
N PRO A 562 -0.40 -19.42 -16.78
CA PRO A 562 -1.66 -19.36 -16.04
C PRO A 562 -2.75 -18.76 -16.92
N ILE A 563 -3.95 -19.32 -16.86
CA ILE A 563 -5.12 -18.81 -17.59
C ILE A 563 -6.10 -18.11 -16.66
N LYS A 564 -6.82 -17.11 -17.18
CA LYS A 564 -7.83 -16.37 -16.42
C LYS A 564 -8.83 -17.34 -15.77
N CYS A 565 -9.05 -17.21 -14.47
CA CYS A 565 -10.04 -18.02 -13.75
C CYS A 565 -11.47 -17.85 -14.32
N MET A 566 -12.23 -18.94 -14.47
CA MET A 566 -13.66 -18.87 -14.82
C MET A 566 -14.45 -18.19 -13.69
N LEU A 567 -15.36 -17.29 -14.04
CA LEU A 567 -16.08 -16.44 -13.08
C LEU A 567 -17.53 -16.88 -12.91
N ALA A 568 -18.07 -16.65 -11.71
CA ALA A 568 -19.47 -16.94 -11.39
C ALA A 568 -20.35 -15.68 -11.34
N THR A 569 -21.59 -15.84 -11.82
CA THR A 569 -22.63 -14.82 -11.84
C THR A 569 -23.35 -14.75 -10.48
N PRO A 570 -23.46 -13.58 -9.84
CA PRO A 570 -24.25 -13.44 -8.62
C PRO A 570 -25.74 -13.59 -8.92
N LEU A 571 -26.44 -14.39 -8.11
CA LEU A 571 -27.90 -14.41 -8.08
C LEU A 571 -28.41 -14.26 -6.64
N PRO A 572 -29.54 -13.57 -6.44
CA PRO A 572 -30.00 -13.17 -5.11
C PRO A 572 -30.70 -14.30 -4.34
N THR A 573 -31.34 -15.24 -5.03
CA THR A 573 -32.18 -16.28 -4.42
C THR A 573 -31.96 -17.65 -5.04
N ALA A 574 -32.28 -18.71 -4.29
CA ALA A 574 -32.19 -20.09 -4.77
C ALA A 574 -33.19 -20.34 -5.91
N GLU A 575 -34.34 -19.69 -5.86
CA GLU A 575 -35.39 -19.73 -6.89
C GLU A 575 -34.87 -19.13 -8.19
N ALA A 576 -34.26 -17.94 -8.15
CA ALA A 576 -33.70 -17.30 -9.33
C ALA A 576 -32.56 -18.13 -9.95
N VAL A 577 -31.80 -18.86 -9.14
CA VAL A 577 -30.79 -19.81 -9.65
C VAL A 577 -31.50 -20.99 -10.32
N TRP A 578 -32.46 -21.60 -9.62
CA TRP A 578 -33.17 -22.78 -10.11
C TRP A 578 -33.94 -22.49 -11.41
N GLU A 579 -34.65 -21.38 -11.51
CA GLU A 579 -35.35 -20.95 -12.73
C GLU A 579 -34.41 -20.83 -13.93
N ARG A 580 -33.16 -20.42 -13.72
CA ARG A 580 -32.17 -20.33 -14.82
C ARG A 580 -31.72 -21.70 -15.31
N PHE A 581 -31.69 -22.70 -14.44
CA PHE A 581 -31.32 -24.07 -14.79
C PHE A 581 -32.52 -24.89 -15.30
N ALA A 582 -33.67 -24.75 -14.66
CA ALA A 582 -34.91 -25.45 -14.98
C ALA A 582 -35.67 -24.81 -16.16
N GLY A 583 -35.51 -23.50 -16.37
CA GLY A 583 -36.22 -22.72 -17.40
C GLY A 583 -35.56 -22.73 -18.79
N THR A 584 -34.63 -23.65 -19.07
CA THR A 584 -34.00 -23.81 -20.39
C THR A 584 -34.87 -24.61 -21.39
N THR A 585 -36.18 -24.74 -21.16
CA THR A 585 -37.10 -25.43 -22.09
C THR A 585 -37.71 -24.53 -23.18
N GLU A 586 -37.48 -23.21 -23.19
CA GLU A 586 -38.06 -22.34 -24.23
C GLU A 586 -37.03 -21.41 -24.86
N GLN A 587 -36.35 -21.91 -25.91
CA GLN A 587 -36.05 -21.26 -27.20
C GLN A 587 -34.68 -21.68 -27.78
N GLY A 588 -34.75 -22.42 -28.89
CA GLY A 588 -33.76 -22.38 -29.98
C GLY A 588 -32.58 -23.35 -29.90
N ASP A 589 -32.74 -24.50 -30.57
CA ASP A 589 -31.70 -25.43 -31.07
C ASP A 589 -30.79 -26.15 -30.05
N ARG A 590 -31.27 -27.29 -29.52
CA ARG A 590 -30.67 -28.64 -29.72
C ARG A 590 -31.35 -29.76 -28.91
N VAL A 591 -31.69 -30.83 -29.64
CA VAL A 591 -31.77 -32.29 -29.34
C VAL A 591 -32.69 -32.76 -28.17
N PRO A 592 -33.56 -33.78 -28.39
CA PRO A 592 -34.46 -34.31 -27.35
C PRO A 592 -33.70 -34.86 -26.14
N ALA A 593 -34.04 -34.34 -24.97
CA ALA A 593 -33.50 -34.76 -23.68
C ALA A 593 -33.82 -36.24 -23.39
N LEU A 594 -32.79 -37.00 -23.01
CA LEU A 594 -32.98 -38.03 -21.99
C LEU A 594 -33.59 -37.36 -20.75
N GLN A 595 -34.63 -37.99 -20.20
CA GLN A 595 -35.46 -37.56 -19.07
C GLN A 595 -34.68 -37.49 -17.73
N THR A 596 -33.56 -36.78 -17.67
CA THR A 596 -32.85 -36.54 -16.42
C THR A 596 -33.34 -35.23 -15.81
N ARG A 597 -33.86 -35.29 -14.58
CA ARG A 597 -34.19 -34.09 -13.79
C ARG A 597 -32.99 -33.13 -13.83
N PRO A 598 -33.20 -31.82 -14.07
CA PRO A 598 -32.11 -30.86 -14.05
C PRO A 598 -31.37 -30.99 -12.73
N THR A 599 -30.04 -31.11 -12.79
CA THR A 599 -29.19 -31.31 -11.62
C THR A 599 -28.13 -30.23 -11.60
N VAL A 600 -27.90 -29.62 -10.43
CA VAL A 600 -26.81 -28.67 -10.24
C VAL A 600 -25.83 -29.19 -9.19
N PHE A 601 -24.55 -28.84 -9.32
CA PHE A 601 -23.53 -29.14 -8.32
C PHE A 601 -23.38 -27.96 -7.36
N LEU A 602 -23.57 -28.22 -6.08
CA LEU A 602 -23.37 -27.26 -5.00
C LEU A 602 -22.03 -27.50 -4.33
N GLU A 603 -21.24 -26.44 -4.18
CA GLU A 603 -20.00 -26.42 -3.43
C GLU A 603 -20.03 -25.28 -2.40
N ASP A 604 -19.35 -25.47 -1.28
CA ASP A 604 -19.14 -24.38 -0.32
C ASP A 604 -18.39 -23.24 -1.00
N LYS A 605 -18.87 -22.00 -0.83
CA LYS A 605 -18.09 -20.83 -1.23
C LYS A 605 -17.11 -20.46 -0.11
N PHE A 606 -15.86 -20.85 -0.31
CA PHE A 606 -14.75 -20.55 0.61
C PHE A 606 -14.41 -19.05 0.63
N ASP A 607 -13.90 -18.60 1.78
CA ASP A 607 -13.38 -17.24 2.02
C ASP A 607 -11.85 -17.32 2.15
N GLY A 608 -11.16 -17.30 1.00
CA GLY A 608 -9.71 -17.53 0.91
C GLY A 608 -9.05 -16.78 -0.25
N ILE A 609 -7.93 -17.31 -0.75
CA ILE A 609 -7.26 -16.80 -1.95
C ILE A 609 -7.41 -17.84 -3.06
N ARG A 610 -8.22 -17.51 -4.08
CA ARG A 610 -8.27 -18.31 -5.30
C ARG A 610 -6.90 -18.36 -5.98
N ALA A 611 -6.45 -19.57 -6.29
CA ALA A 611 -5.16 -19.83 -6.90
C ALA A 611 -5.22 -20.98 -7.91
N GLN A 612 -4.41 -20.86 -8.96
CA GLN A 612 -4.14 -21.91 -9.93
C GLN A 612 -2.77 -22.52 -9.62
N LEU A 613 -2.70 -23.84 -9.44
CA LEU A 613 -1.43 -24.55 -9.24
C LEU A 613 -1.10 -25.37 -10.48
N HIS A 614 0.10 -25.16 -11.02
CA HIS A 614 0.66 -25.91 -12.13
C HIS A 614 1.79 -26.79 -11.59
N ARG A 615 1.77 -28.07 -11.92
CA ARG A 615 2.79 -29.04 -11.53
C ARG A 615 3.22 -29.88 -12.72
N SER A 616 4.53 -29.99 -12.89
CA SER A 616 5.21 -30.96 -13.77
C SER A 616 6.15 -31.80 -12.90
N ALA A 617 6.86 -32.75 -13.52
CA ALA A 617 7.91 -33.50 -12.83
C ALA A 617 9.04 -32.61 -12.25
N GLN A 618 9.33 -31.45 -12.85
CA GLN A 618 10.51 -30.62 -12.51
C GLN A 618 10.16 -29.29 -11.83
N ARG A 619 8.93 -28.82 -11.99
CA ARG A 619 8.54 -27.44 -11.63
C ARG A 619 7.14 -27.39 -11.05
N ILE A 620 6.96 -26.52 -10.05
CA ILE A 620 5.68 -26.21 -9.42
C ILE A 620 5.55 -24.71 -9.33
N GLU A 621 4.39 -24.20 -9.76
CA GLU A 621 4.06 -22.79 -9.62
C GLU A 621 2.61 -22.60 -9.18
N ILE A 622 2.44 -21.63 -8.29
CA ILE A 622 1.16 -21.17 -7.79
C ILE A 622 0.95 -19.75 -8.31
N PHE A 623 -0.18 -19.53 -8.95
CA PHE A 623 -0.61 -18.26 -9.51
C PHE A 623 -1.87 -17.77 -8.79
N SER A 624 -1.94 -16.48 -8.47
CA SER A 624 -3.14 -15.87 -7.90
C SER A 624 -4.25 -15.73 -8.94
N ARG A 625 -5.44 -15.33 -8.50
CA ARG A 625 -6.57 -14.96 -9.36
C ARG A 625 -6.21 -13.98 -10.49
N ASP A 626 -5.29 -13.06 -10.24
CA ASP A 626 -4.85 -12.05 -11.22
C ASP A 626 -3.64 -12.54 -12.05
N LEU A 627 -3.35 -13.84 -11.98
CA LEU A 627 -2.29 -14.56 -12.69
C LEU A 627 -0.87 -14.21 -12.24
N ARG A 628 -0.73 -13.60 -11.06
CA ARG A 628 0.60 -13.29 -10.48
C ARG A 628 1.19 -14.54 -9.85
N ARG A 629 2.47 -14.81 -10.11
CA ARG A 629 3.21 -15.88 -9.43
C ARG A 629 3.36 -15.57 -7.94
N ILE A 630 2.73 -16.40 -7.10
CA ILE A 630 2.69 -16.29 -5.62
C ILE A 630 3.37 -17.49 -4.93
N THR A 631 4.13 -18.29 -5.68
CA THR A 631 4.74 -19.55 -5.18
C THR A 631 5.60 -19.32 -3.95
N GLY A 632 6.41 -18.26 -3.94
CA GLY A 632 7.28 -17.92 -2.79
C GLY A 632 6.53 -17.48 -1.52
N GLN A 633 5.23 -17.14 -1.62
CA GLN A 633 4.39 -16.79 -0.47
C GLN A 633 3.82 -18.05 0.23
N PHE A 634 3.82 -19.18 -0.49
CA PHE A 634 3.25 -20.46 -0.06
C PHE A 634 4.22 -21.63 -0.31
N PRO A 635 5.45 -21.57 0.22
CA PRO A 635 6.47 -22.58 -0.03
C PRO A 635 6.04 -23.99 0.43
N GLU A 636 5.29 -24.11 1.52
CA GLU A 636 4.82 -25.40 2.04
C GLU A 636 3.79 -26.08 1.14
N LEU A 637 2.91 -25.31 0.50
CA LEU A 637 1.96 -25.84 -0.48
C LEU A 637 2.69 -26.26 -1.76
N ALA A 638 3.71 -25.50 -2.17
CA ALA A 638 4.55 -25.85 -3.30
C ALA A 638 5.39 -27.11 -3.03
N ASP A 639 5.90 -27.27 -1.82
CA ASP A 639 6.65 -28.46 -1.38
C ASP A 639 5.74 -29.69 -1.35
N GLN A 640 4.54 -29.59 -0.76
CA GLN A 640 3.58 -30.69 -0.72
C GLN A 640 3.11 -31.12 -2.13
N ALA A 641 2.91 -30.17 -3.03
CA ALA A 641 2.52 -30.46 -4.41
C ALA A 641 3.58 -31.27 -5.18
N ARG A 642 4.84 -31.38 -4.71
CA ARG A 642 5.84 -32.28 -5.31
C ARG A 642 5.45 -33.75 -5.23
N HIS A 643 4.61 -34.11 -4.26
CA HIS A 643 4.17 -35.48 -4.04
C HIS A 643 3.02 -35.93 -4.96
N LEU A 644 2.39 -35.00 -5.69
CA LEU A 644 1.48 -35.36 -6.79
C LEU A 644 2.28 -36.16 -7.83
N GLN A 645 1.69 -37.23 -8.39
CA GLN A 645 2.37 -38.08 -9.38
C GLN A 645 2.14 -37.56 -10.80
N GLU A 646 0.93 -37.05 -11.05
CA GLU A 646 0.43 -36.57 -12.31
C GLU A 646 0.89 -35.13 -12.58
N GLU A 647 1.14 -34.82 -13.84
CA GLU A 647 1.29 -33.43 -14.24
C GLU A 647 -0.12 -32.81 -14.30
N VAL A 648 -0.33 -31.66 -13.65
CA VAL A 648 -1.66 -31.07 -13.49
C VAL A 648 -1.69 -29.55 -13.56
N ILE A 649 -2.84 -29.01 -13.99
CA ILE A 649 -3.26 -27.64 -13.70
C ILE A 649 -4.56 -27.72 -12.91
N ILE A 650 -4.54 -27.29 -11.64
CA ILE A 650 -5.69 -27.32 -10.73
C ILE A 650 -6.12 -25.91 -10.34
N ASP A 651 -7.43 -25.68 -10.25
CA ASP A 651 -8.03 -24.43 -9.76
C ASP A 651 -8.65 -24.67 -8.39
N GLY A 652 -8.31 -23.83 -7.42
CA GLY A 652 -8.66 -24.03 -6.03
C GLY A 652 -8.61 -22.76 -5.19
N GLU A 653 -8.91 -22.92 -3.91
CA GLU A 653 -8.87 -21.87 -2.91
C GLU A 653 -7.86 -22.22 -1.81
N ILE A 654 -6.93 -21.30 -1.54
CA ILE A 654 -6.03 -21.40 -0.39
C ILE A 654 -6.77 -20.85 0.83
N ILE A 655 -6.89 -21.66 1.88
CA ILE A 655 -7.58 -21.31 3.14
C ILE A 655 -6.69 -21.56 4.35
N ALA A 656 -6.92 -20.82 5.43
CA ALA A 656 -6.36 -21.13 6.74
C ALA A 656 -7.13 -22.28 7.40
N PHE A 657 -6.41 -23.24 8.00
CA PHE A 657 -6.98 -24.49 8.50
C PHE A 657 -6.33 -24.91 9.83
N GLU A 658 -7.12 -25.23 10.86
CA GLU A 658 -6.61 -25.78 12.12
C GLU A 658 -7.51 -26.92 12.62
N LYS A 659 -6.94 -28.11 12.90
CA LYS A 659 -7.59 -29.23 13.62
C LYS A 659 -9.03 -29.54 13.15
N GLY A 660 -9.28 -29.59 11.84
CA GLY A 660 -10.60 -29.90 11.29
C GLY A 660 -11.61 -28.76 11.28
N ARG A 661 -11.20 -27.54 11.71
CA ARG A 661 -12.01 -26.32 11.62
C ARG A 661 -11.39 -25.35 10.60
N LYS A 662 -12.27 -24.78 9.77
CA LYS A 662 -11.91 -23.74 8.79
C LYS A 662 -11.76 -22.42 9.55
N LEU A 663 -10.63 -21.74 9.36
CA LEU A 663 -10.36 -20.41 9.93
C LEU A 663 -10.80 -19.32 8.94
N THR A 664 -10.85 -18.06 9.39
CA THR A 664 -11.39 -16.94 8.60
C THR A 664 -10.34 -16.33 7.66
N PHE A 665 -10.76 -15.58 6.63
CA PHE A 665 -9.84 -14.83 5.77
C PHE A 665 -8.94 -13.84 6.56
N PHE A 666 -9.38 -13.37 7.72
CA PHE A 666 -8.58 -12.51 8.60
C PHE A 666 -7.30 -13.21 9.07
N ASP A 667 -7.37 -14.52 9.34
CA ASP A 667 -6.21 -15.31 9.76
C ASP A 667 -5.23 -15.53 8.61
N LEU A 668 -5.73 -15.63 7.38
CA LEU A 668 -4.93 -15.67 6.15
C LEU A 668 -4.28 -14.30 5.85
N GLN A 669 -4.96 -13.19 6.15
CA GLN A 669 -4.46 -11.84 5.90
C GLN A 669 -3.29 -11.46 6.81
N LYS A 670 -3.24 -11.96 8.05
CA LYS A 670 -2.09 -11.82 8.97
C LYS A 670 -0.77 -12.33 8.35
N ARG A 671 -0.87 -13.30 7.44
CA ARG A 671 0.26 -13.90 6.72
C ARG A 671 0.71 -13.10 5.50
N LEU A 672 -0.24 -12.54 4.74
CA LEU A 672 0.03 -11.80 3.50
C LEU A 672 0.68 -10.42 3.70
N GLY A 673 0.57 -9.83 4.89
CA GLY A 673 1.05 -8.47 5.18
C GLY A 673 2.58 -8.33 5.32
N ARG A 674 3.34 -9.43 5.27
CA ARG A 674 4.81 -9.43 5.43
C ARG A 674 5.47 -9.45 4.05
N LYS A 675 5.90 -8.29 3.55
CA LYS A 675 6.78 -8.22 2.38
C LYS A 675 8.14 -8.82 2.74
N SER A 676 8.55 -9.83 1.98
CA SER A 676 9.88 -10.45 2.03
C SER A 676 10.88 -9.59 1.27
N ASP A 677 11.77 -8.90 1.98
CA ASP A 677 13.03 -8.41 1.44
C ASP A 677 14.16 -8.98 2.33
N GLY A 678 15.06 -9.76 1.72
CA GLY A 678 16.29 -10.26 2.36
C GLY A 678 16.22 -11.70 2.86
N GLU A 679 17.23 -12.49 2.50
CA GLU A 679 17.49 -13.83 3.01
C GLU A 679 17.64 -13.80 4.54
N ASP A 680 16.58 -14.17 5.25
CA ASP A 680 16.59 -14.22 6.71
C ASP A 680 16.71 -15.69 7.16
N LEU A 681 17.75 -15.97 7.96
CA LEU A 681 18.12 -17.27 8.53
C LEU A 681 17.06 -17.88 9.48
N PHE A 682 15.87 -17.28 9.55
CA PHE A 682 14.71 -17.70 10.36
C PHE A 682 13.46 -18.05 9.53
N ALA A 683 13.63 -18.45 8.27
CA ALA A 683 12.56 -18.89 7.34
C ALA A 683 11.63 -20.04 7.84
N ARG A 684 11.78 -20.52 9.07
CA ARG A 684 10.89 -21.50 9.72
C ARG A 684 9.66 -20.89 10.40
N ALA A 685 9.61 -19.57 10.66
CA ALA A 685 8.50 -18.93 11.38
C ALA A 685 7.26 -18.60 10.50
N ALA A 686 7.30 -18.90 9.19
CA ALA A 686 6.14 -18.78 8.30
C ALA A 686 5.07 -19.88 8.51
N ALA A 687 5.32 -20.82 9.44
CA ALA A 687 4.60 -22.08 9.61
C ALA A 687 3.44 -22.08 10.63
N ASP A 688 3.14 -20.97 11.32
CA ASP A 688 2.22 -21.01 12.47
C ASP A 688 0.72 -20.98 12.13
N VAL A 689 0.33 -20.65 10.89
CA VAL A 689 -1.06 -20.82 10.40
C VAL A 689 -1.06 -21.93 9.34
N PRO A 690 -1.54 -23.15 9.67
CA PRO A 690 -1.58 -24.22 8.70
C PRO A 690 -2.53 -23.86 7.55
N LEU A 691 -2.11 -24.15 6.33
CA LEU A 691 -2.90 -23.88 5.13
C LEU A 691 -3.42 -25.18 4.52
N ALA A 692 -4.54 -25.06 3.82
CA ALA A 692 -5.03 -26.08 2.92
C ALA A 692 -5.30 -25.48 1.54
N PHE A 693 -4.99 -26.24 0.49
CA PHE A 693 -5.39 -25.93 -0.88
C PHE A 693 -6.63 -26.76 -1.22
N VAL A 694 -7.79 -26.11 -1.28
CA VAL A 694 -9.05 -26.76 -1.61
C VAL A 694 -9.29 -26.70 -3.11
N VAL A 695 -9.07 -27.81 -3.79
CA VAL A 695 -9.22 -27.96 -5.24
C VAL A 695 -10.69 -28.11 -5.60
N PHE A 696 -11.19 -27.27 -6.51
CA PHE A 696 -12.56 -27.38 -7.00
C PHE A 696 -12.65 -27.71 -8.50
N ASP A 697 -11.58 -27.55 -9.28
CA ASP A 697 -11.57 -27.92 -10.71
C ASP A 697 -10.19 -28.42 -11.18
N LEU A 698 -10.18 -29.18 -12.27
CA LEU A 698 -8.99 -29.75 -12.93
C LEU A 698 -9.00 -29.35 -14.40
N LEU A 699 -7.98 -28.61 -14.84
CA LEU A 699 -7.94 -27.94 -16.14
C LEU A 699 -7.03 -28.64 -17.15
N TRP A 700 -6.06 -29.40 -16.66
CA TRP A 700 -5.10 -30.13 -17.47
C TRP A 700 -4.57 -31.33 -16.70
N LEU A 701 -4.36 -32.45 -17.39
CA LEU A 701 -3.89 -33.71 -16.82
C LEU A 701 -2.99 -34.43 -17.83
N ASN A 702 -1.73 -34.68 -17.47
CA ASN A 702 -0.78 -35.54 -18.21
C ASN A 702 -0.73 -35.32 -19.73
N GLY A 703 -0.59 -34.07 -20.17
CA GLY A 703 -0.52 -33.71 -21.60
C GLY A 703 -1.83 -33.16 -22.15
N GLU A 704 -2.97 -33.48 -21.54
CA GLU A 704 -4.28 -33.17 -22.12
C GLU A 704 -4.97 -31.98 -21.47
N SER A 705 -5.48 -31.07 -22.30
CA SER A 705 -6.35 -29.98 -21.85
C SER A 705 -7.75 -30.49 -21.57
N LEU A 706 -8.27 -30.20 -20.37
CA LEU A 706 -9.63 -30.57 -19.96
C LEU A 706 -10.62 -29.41 -20.09
N LEU A 707 -10.24 -28.27 -20.66
CA LEU A 707 -11.10 -27.09 -20.72
C LEU A 707 -12.44 -27.35 -21.44
N ARG A 708 -12.41 -28.17 -22.50
CA ARG A 708 -13.57 -28.55 -23.32
C ARG A 708 -14.26 -29.83 -22.85
N ILE A 709 -13.91 -30.34 -21.67
CA ILE A 709 -14.52 -31.53 -21.05
C ILE A 709 -15.59 -31.06 -20.05
N PRO A 710 -16.79 -31.68 -19.99
CA PRO A 710 -17.83 -31.32 -19.02
C PRO A 710 -17.36 -31.36 -17.57
N LEU A 711 -17.87 -30.46 -16.71
CA LEU A 711 -17.47 -30.37 -15.29
C LEU A 711 -17.61 -31.72 -14.57
N ARG A 712 -18.67 -32.48 -14.83
CA ARG A 712 -18.89 -33.82 -14.27
C ARG A 712 -17.68 -34.74 -14.49
N GLU A 713 -17.16 -34.77 -15.71
CA GLU A 713 -16.01 -35.59 -16.06
C GLU A 713 -14.72 -35.03 -15.46
N ARG A 714 -14.50 -33.71 -15.50
CA ARG A 714 -13.34 -33.08 -14.83
C ARG A 714 -13.31 -33.40 -13.33
N ARG A 715 -14.48 -33.40 -12.69
CA ARG A 715 -14.66 -33.79 -11.28
C ARG A 715 -14.38 -35.27 -11.04
N ARG A 716 -14.77 -36.16 -11.95
CA ARG A 716 -14.43 -37.59 -11.90
C ARG A 716 -12.91 -37.80 -11.98
N HIS A 717 -12.25 -37.13 -12.92
CA HIS A 717 -10.77 -37.16 -13.02
C HIS A 717 -10.11 -36.61 -11.76
N LEU A 718 -10.58 -35.48 -11.24
CA LEU A 718 -10.06 -34.87 -10.01
C LEU A 718 -10.20 -35.82 -8.80
N SER A 719 -11.32 -36.52 -8.67
CA SER A 719 -11.54 -37.50 -7.60
C SER A 719 -10.64 -38.73 -7.68
N GLY A 720 -10.05 -39.02 -8.85
CA GLY A 720 -9.10 -40.11 -9.03
C GLY A 720 -7.66 -39.76 -8.63
N LEU A 721 -7.35 -38.47 -8.37
CA LEU A 721 -5.99 -38.04 -8.03
C LEU A 721 -5.64 -38.37 -6.57
N GLN A 722 -4.40 -38.81 -6.35
CA GLN A 722 -3.85 -38.97 -5.01
C GLN A 722 -3.30 -37.62 -4.51
N LEU A 723 -4.11 -36.92 -3.72
CA LEU A 723 -3.73 -35.61 -3.19
C LEU A 723 -2.87 -35.71 -1.91
N PRO A 724 -1.86 -34.83 -1.76
CA PRO A 724 -1.08 -34.73 -0.53
C PRO A 724 -1.91 -34.15 0.64
N SER A 725 -1.40 -34.26 1.87
CA SER A 725 -2.18 -34.03 3.11
C SER A 725 -2.75 -32.60 3.27
N GLN A 726 -2.08 -31.59 2.68
CA GLN A 726 -2.54 -30.20 2.70
C GLN A 726 -3.52 -29.87 1.56
N PHE A 727 -3.87 -30.84 0.73
CA PHE A 727 -4.75 -30.67 -0.42
C PHE A 727 -6.06 -31.42 -0.18
N GLN A 728 -7.17 -30.78 -0.52
CA GLN A 728 -8.51 -31.34 -0.32
C GLN A 728 -9.35 -31.07 -1.55
N ILE A 729 -10.23 -32.00 -1.91
CA ILE A 729 -11.22 -31.78 -2.97
C ILE A 729 -12.45 -31.12 -2.36
N ALA A 730 -12.91 -30.01 -2.95
CA ALA A 730 -14.16 -29.37 -2.55
C ALA A 730 -15.32 -30.37 -2.63
N ARG A 731 -16.11 -30.50 -1.57
CA ARG A 731 -17.26 -31.41 -1.55
C ARG A 731 -18.35 -30.90 -2.50
N VAL A 732 -18.83 -31.79 -3.36
CA VAL A 732 -19.97 -31.55 -4.25
C VAL A 732 -21.22 -32.17 -3.65
N ILE A 733 -22.32 -31.42 -3.62
CA ILE A 733 -23.65 -31.88 -3.25
C ILE A 733 -24.56 -31.67 -4.46
N PRO A 734 -25.12 -32.74 -5.07
CA PRO A 734 -26.10 -32.57 -6.13
C PRO A 734 -27.41 -32.01 -5.56
N ALA A 735 -28.05 -31.10 -6.28
CA ALA A 735 -29.38 -30.59 -5.93
C ALA A 735 -30.31 -30.59 -7.13
N TYR A 736 -31.59 -30.82 -6.85
CA TYR A 736 -32.67 -31.05 -7.82
C TYR A 736 -33.87 -30.10 -7.61
N SER A 737 -33.75 -29.09 -6.74
CA SER A 737 -34.76 -28.06 -6.55
C SER A 737 -34.19 -26.80 -5.92
N ALA A 738 -34.92 -25.67 -6.03
CA ALA A 738 -34.62 -24.44 -5.29
C ALA A 738 -34.60 -24.68 -3.76
N ALA A 739 -35.50 -25.52 -3.25
CA ALA A 739 -35.58 -25.84 -1.83
C ALA A 739 -34.31 -26.55 -1.31
N GLU A 740 -33.75 -27.49 -2.08
CA GLU A 740 -32.50 -28.17 -1.74
C GLU A 740 -31.29 -27.22 -1.78
N ILE A 741 -31.27 -26.29 -2.75
CA ILE A 741 -30.27 -25.23 -2.83
C ILE A 741 -30.32 -24.35 -1.58
N GLU A 742 -31.52 -23.89 -1.19
CA GLU A 742 -31.72 -23.06 -0.01
C GLU A 742 -31.33 -23.80 1.27
N GLN A 743 -31.74 -25.05 1.44
CA GLN A 743 -31.37 -25.87 2.59
C GLN A 743 -29.86 -26.02 2.71
N THR A 744 -29.17 -26.30 1.59
CA THR A 744 -27.72 -26.42 1.54
C THR A 744 -27.03 -25.08 1.82
N PHE A 745 -27.62 -23.96 1.35
CA PHE A 745 -27.12 -22.61 1.62
C PHE A 745 -27.18 -22.29 3.12
N GLN A 746 -28.28 -22.63 3.79
CA GLN A 746 -28.42 -22.47 5.24
C GLN A 746 -27.40 -23.33 6.01
N GLN A 747 -27.14 -24.56 5.56
CA GLN A 747 -26.09 -25.40 6.14
C GLN A 747 -24.69 -24.81 5.93
N ALA A 748 -24.40 -24.28 4.74
CA ALA A 748 -23.12 -23.63 4.45
C ALA A 748 -22.90 -22.39 5.35
N ARG A 749 -23.96 -21.61 5.61
CA ARG A 749 -23.93 -20.50 6.58
C ARG A 749 -23.66 -20.94 8.01
N ARG A 750 -24.26 -22.05 8.46
CA ARG A 750 -23.97 -22.64 9.79
C ARG A 750 -22.51 -23.09 9.93
N ARG A 751 -21.86 -23.44 8.81
CA ARG A 751 -20.43 -23.75 8.73
C ARG A 751 -19.53 -22.52 8.55
N LEU A 752 -20.08 -21.31 8.63
CA LEU A 752 -19.39 -20.02 8.45
C LEU A 752 -18.74 -19.81 7.06
N ASN A 753 -19.20 -20.51 6.02
CA ASN A 753 -18.77 -20.22 4.65
C ASN A 753 -19.47 -18.95 4.09
N GLU A 754 -18.91 -18.33 3.06
CA GLU A 754 -19.45 -17.09 2.48
C GLU A 754 -20.81 -17.27 1.77
N GLY A 755 -21.11 -18.50 1.36
CA GLY A 755 -22.32 -18.87 0.63
C GLY A 755 -22.12 -20.17 -0.14
N LEU A 756 -22.78 -20.29 -1.29
CA LEU A 756 -22.61 -21.42 -2.20
C LEU A 756 -22.08 -20.99 -3.57
N MET A 757 -21.28 -21.88 -4.15
CA MET A 757 -21.03 -21.94 -5.58
C MET A 757 -21.97 -22.99 -6.17
N ILE A 758 -22.69 -22.62 -7.23
CA ILE A 758 -23.68 -23.48 -7.89
C ILE A 758 -23.25 -23.62 -9.33
N LYS A 759 -22.98 -24.84 -9.79
CA LYS A 759 -22.35 -25.08 -11.09
C LYS A 759 -23.19 -26.05 -11.92
N ASP A 760 -23.26 -25.76 -13.22
CA ASP A 760 -23.74 -26.69 -14.24
C ASP A 760 -22.77 -27.88 -14.39
N PRO A 761 -23.20 -29.13 -14.11
CA PRO A 761 -22.38 -30.32 -14.30
C PRO A 761 -21.93 -30.53 -15.75
N GLU A 762 -22.66 -30.00 -16.73
CA GLU A 762 -22.37 -30.19 -18.15
C GLU A 762 -21.55 -29.04 -18.74
N SER A 763 -21.20 -28.03 -17.93
CA SER A 763 -20.43 -26.88 -18.41
C SER A 763 -18.96 -27.20 -18.71
N PHE A 764 -18.48 -26.67 -19.83
CA PHE A 764 -17.05 -26.53 -20.11
C PHE A 764 -16.43 -25.47 -19.19
N TYR A 765 -15.11 -25.56 -18.99
CA TYR A 765 -14.40 -24.50 -18.30
C TYR A 765 -14.14 -23.37 -19.30
N LEU A 766 -14.68 -22.19 -19.02
CA LEU A 766 -14.56 -20.99 -19.87
C LEU A 766 -13.65 -19.97 -19.17
N PRO A 767 -12.33 -19.99 -19.42
CA PRO A 767 -11.41 -19.15 -18.68
C PRO A 767 -11.71 -17.65 -18.91
N GLY A 768 -11.64 -16.84 -17.85
CA GLY A 768 -11.91 -15.40 -17.86
C GLY A 768 -13.36 -14.99 -18.10
N SER A 769 -14.23 -15.92 -18.49
CA SER A 769 -15.63 -15.66 -18.80
C SER A 769 -16.51 -15.70 -17.55
N ARG A 770 -17.48 -14.78 -17.50
CA ARG A 770 -18.59 -14.82 -16.54
C ARG A 770 -19.86 -15.27 -17.27
N GLY A 771 -19.98 -16.59 -17.44
CA GLY A 771 -21.13 -17.21 -18.09
C GLY A 771 -22.31 -17.44 -17.15
N MET A 772 -23.37 -18.05 -17.69
CA MET A 772 -24.57 -18.48 -16.97
C MET A 772 -24.49 -19.94 -16.51
N PHE A 773 -23.27 -20.45 -16.32
CA PHE A 773 -23.02 -21.85 -15.94
C PHE A 773 -22.61 -21.98 -14.47
N TRP A 774 -21.94 -20.96 -13.93
CA TRP A 774 -21.50 -20.91 -12.54
C TRP A 774 -22.16 -19.72 -11.86
N PHE A 775 -22.82 -19.97 -10.74
CA PHE A 775 -23.48 -18.96 -9.93
C PHE A 775 -22.90 -18.90 -8.53
N LYS A 776 -22.96 -17.73 -7.93
CA LYS A 776 -22.67 -17.53 -6.52
C LYS A 776 -23.93 -17.04 -5.83
N LEU A 777 -24.42 -17.81 -4.88
CA LEU A 777 -25.55 -17.43 -4.04
C LEU A 777 -25.00 -16.86 -2.74
N LYS A 778 -25.30 -15.58 -2.52
CA LYS A 778 -25.00 -14.85 -1.28
C LYS A 778 -26.24 -14.06 -0.89
N LYS A 779 -26.63 -14.14 0.38
CA LYS A 779 -27.69 -13.30 0.94
C LYS A 779 -27.06 -12.25 1.85
N GLU A 780 -27.58 -11.04 1.78
CA GLU A 780 -27.21 -9.94 2.69
C GLU A 780 -27.58 -10.34 4.12
N LEU A 781 -26.82 -9.86 5.11
CA LEU A 781 -27.10 -10.20 6.50
C LEU A 781 -28.36 -9.47 6.99
N ALA A 782 -28.37 -8.15 6.78
CA ALA A 782 -29.41 -7.19 7.13
C ALA A 782 -29.09 -5.83 6.46
N THR A 783 -29.96 -4.86 6.67
CA THR A 783 -29.75 -3.44 6.34
C THR A 783 -29.70 -2.61 7.61
N LEU A 784 -28.99 -1.47 7.56
CA LEU A 784 -29.05 -0.42 8.58
C LEU A 784 -29.39 0.92 7.92
N ASP A 785 -30.31 1.67 8.50
CA ASP A 785 -30.54 3.07 8.17
C ASP A 785 -29.53 3.93 8.96
N VAL A 786 -28.65 4.62 8.24
CA VAL A 786 -27.49 5.34 8.80
C VAL A 786 -27.41 6.77 8.27
N VAL A 787 -26.82 7.69 9.03
CA VAL A 787 -26.64 9.10 8.58
C VAL A 787 -25.23 9.36 8.06
N VAL A 788 -25.09 10.15 7.00
CA VAL A 788 -23.78 10.54 6.45
C VAL A 788 -23.15 11.64 7.31
N VAL A 789 -21.89 11.46 7.71
CA VAL A 789 -21.14 12.41 8.55
C VAL A 789 -19.89 13.00 7.85
N ALA A 790 -19.41 12.34 6.80
CA ALA A 790 -18.33 12.84 5.95
C ALA A 790 -18.46 12.35 4.51
N ALA A 791 -17.93 13.12 3.56
CA ALA A 791 -17.92 12.82 2.14
C ALA A 791 -16.55 13.11 1.51
N GLU A 792 -16.13 12.24 0.60
CA GLU A 792 -14.85 12.34 -0.11
C GLU A 792 -15.01 12.30 -1.62
N PHE A 793 -14.10 12.96 -2.33
CA PHE A 793 -14.03 12.85 -3.78
C PHE A 793 -13.58 11.45 -4.19
N GLY A 794 -14.39 10.82 -5.05
CA GLY A 794 -14.11 9.47 -5.55
C GLY A 794 -12.83 9.40 -6.39
N HIS A 795 -12.51 8.20 -6.86
CA HIS A 795 -11.35 7.98 -7.73
C HIS A 795 -11.77 7.72 -9.19
N GLY A 796 -10.83 7.90 -10.12
CA GLY A 796 -11.05 7.63 -11.55
C GLY A 796 -12.17 8.50 -12.15
N LYS A 797 -13.20 7.88 -12.75
CA LYS A 797 -14.35 8.58 -13.35
C LYS A 797 -15.12 9.48 -12.38
N ARG A 798 -14.99 9.23 -11.07
CA ARG A 798 -15.67 9.96 -10.00
C ARG A 798 -14.75 10.97 -9.30
N ASN A 799 -13.61 11.31 -9.89
CA ASN A 799 -12.62 12.22 -9.29
C ASN A 799 -13.13 13.64 -8.99
N ASN A 800 -14.21 14.06 -9.66
CA ASN A 800 -14.81 15.38 -9.56
C ASN A 800 -16.14 15.39 -8.77
N VAL A 801 -16.56 14.26 -8.21
CA VAL A 801 -17.81 14.13 -7.43
C VAL A 801 -17.54 13.55 -6.05
N LEU A 802 -18.34 13.95 -5.06
CA LEU A 802 -18.29 13.39 -3.70
C LEU A 802 -19.09 12.08 -3.72
N SER A 803 -18.42 10.94 -3.86
CA SER A 803 -19.06 9.62 -4.04
C SER A 803 -18.80 8.63 -2.90
N ASP A 804 -18.00 9.03 -1.93
CA ASP A 804 -17.43 8.18 -0.91
C ASP A 804 -17.94 8.66 0.45
N TYR A 805 -18.95 7.99 1.01
CA TYR A 805 -19.69 8.48 2.18
C TYR A 805 -19.38 7.67 3.44
N THR A 806 -18.89 8.35 4.46
CA THR A 806 -18.74 7.80 5.82
C THR A 806 -20.03 8.04 6.58
N PHE A 807 -20.55 6.99 7.21
CA PHE A 807 -21.86 7.03 7.87
C PHE A 807 -21.82 6.48 9.30
N ALA A 808 -22.79 6.91 10.09
CA ALA A 808 -22.88 6.68 11.52
C ALA A 808 -24.25 6.14 11.95
N VAL A 809 -24.25 5.40 13.06
CA VAL A 809 -25.45 5.03 13.84
C VAL A 809 -25.51 5.86 15.10
N ARG A 810 -26.67 5.91 15.75
CA ARG A 810 -26.85 6.63 17.01
C ARG A 810 -26.54 5.74 18.21
N ASP A 811 -25.68 6.21 19.12
CA ASP A 811 -25.55 5.59 20.44
C ASP A 811 -26.72 6.01 21.31
N GLU A 812 -27.49 5.05 21.83
CA GLU A 812 -28.62 5.33 22.71
C GLU A 812 -28.22 5.91 24.06
N ALA A 813 -27.01 5.60 24.56
CA ALA A 813 -26.57 6.01 25.88
C ALA A 813 -26.12 7.47 25.90
N THR A 814 -25.37 7.89 24.88
CA THR A 814 -24.77 9.23 24.81
C THR A 814 -25.50 10.17 23.84
N GLY A 815 -26.30 9.62 22.91
CA GLY A 815 -26.93 10.37 21.82
C GLY A 815 -25.99 10.68 20.65
N GLU A 816 -24.69 10.34 20.77
CA GLU A 816 -23.67 10.63 19.76
C GLU A 816 -23.86 9.84 18.46
N LEU A 817 -23.41 10.43 17.35
CA LEU A 817 -23.36 9.76 16.05
C LEU A 817 -22.00 9.08 15.91
N LEU A 818 -21.99 7.76 15.98
CA LEU A 818 -20.77 6.96 15.95
C LEU A 818 -20.57 6.33 14.57
N PRO A 819 -19.48 6.66 13.85
CA PRO A 819 -19.17 6.03 12.57
C PRO A 819 -19.11 4.51 12.68
N ILE A 820 -19.72 3.82 11.71
CA ILE A 820 -19.80 2.35 11.66
C ILE A 820 -19.36 1.78 10.30
N GLY A 821 -19.13 2.65 9.31
CA GLY A 821 -18.59 2.24 8.02
C GLY A 821 -18.54 3.36 6.99
N LYS A 822 -18.14 2.96 5.78
CA LYS A 822 -18.06 3.81 4.59
C LYS A 822 -18.51 3.04 3.36
N ALA A 823 -19.29 3.67 2.48
CA ALA A 823 -19.75 3.06 1.24
C ALA A 823 -19.49 3.98 0.03
N TYR A 824 -19.32 3.33 -1.13
CA TYR A 824 -18.86 3.95 -2.38
C TYR A 824 -19.73 3.54 -3.58
N SER A 825 -20.73 2.69 -3.34
CA SER A 825 -21.52 2.01 -4.36
C SER A 825 -22.97 1.86 -3.92
N GLY A 826 -23.89 1.89 -4.89
CA GLY A 826 -25.32 1.72 -4.65
C GLY A 826 -26.19 2.82 -5.24
N LEU A 827 -25.61 4.00 -5.45
CA LEU A 827 -26.28 5.14 -6.06
C LEU A 827 -26.01 5.24 -7.56
N THR A 828 -26.99 5.76 -8.28
CA THR A 828 -26.91 6.17 -9.68
C THR A 828 -26.05 7.43 -9.83
N ASP A 829 -25.54 7.70 -11.04
CA ASP A 829 -24.72 8.89 -11.28
C ASP A 829 -25.52 10.19 -11.07
N ALA A 830 -26.84 10.18 -11.30
CA ALA A 830 -27.73 11.31 -11.03
C ALA A 830 -27.84 11.61 -9.52
N GLU A 831 -28.04 10.57 -8.70
CA GLU A 831 -28.07 10.69 -7.24
C GLU A 831 -26.73 11.15 -6.66
N ILE A 832 -25.61 10.67 -7.21
CA ILE A 832 -24.27 11.11 -6.78
C ILE A 832 -24.05 12.59 -7.11
N ALA A 833 -24.50 13.05 -8.28
CA ALA A 833 -24.41 14.47 -8.64
C ALA A 833 -25.23 15.35 -7.70
N GLU A 834 -26.47 14.93 -7.38
CA GLU A 834 -27.32 15.61 -6.40
C GLU A 834 -26.65 15.69 -5.02
N LEU A 835 -26.19 14.56 -4.48
CA LEU A 835 -25.51 14.54 -3.18
C LEU A 835 -24.19 15.32 -3.18
N THR A 836 -23.49 15.36 -4.32
CA THR A 836 -22.25 16.16 -4.44
C THR A 836 -22.53 17.64 -4.22
N GLU A 837 -23.57 18.18 -4.86
CA GLU A 837 -23.93 19.59 -4.69
C GLU A 837 -24.47 19.85 -3.28
N HIS A 838 -25.30 18.94 -2.74
CA HIS A 838 -25.77 19.02 -1.36
C HIS A 838 -24.62 19.08 -0.35
N PHE A 839 -23.63 18.17 -0.44
CA PHE A 839 -22.51 18.12 0.50
C PHE A 839 -21.52 19.28 0.31
N LYS A 840 -21.37 19.82 -0.90
CA LYS A 840 -20.60 21.06 -1.10
C LYS A 840 -21.24 22.25 -0.40
N GLN A 841 -22.57 22.37 -0.45
CA GLN A 841 -23.32 23.43 0.22
C GLN A 841 -23.37 23.25 1.74
N ASN A 842 -23.41 22.00 2.22
CA ASN A 842 -23.51 21.64 3.64
C ASN A 842 -22.19 21.12 4.23
N THR A 843 -21.06 21.65 3.76
CA THR A 843 -19.73 21.32 4.29
C THR A 843 -19.52 22.00 5.64
N VAL A 844 -19.15 21.23 6.67
CA VAL A 844 -18.77 21.74 8.00
C VAL A 844 -17.30 22.13 8.01
N ALA A 845 -16.42 21.28 7.48
CA ALA A 845 -15.00 21.58 7.28
C ALA A 845 -14.47 20.96 5.99
N ASN A 846 -13.64 21.72 5.27
CA ASN A 846 -13.08 21.35 3.97
C ASN A 846 -11.58 21.08 4.09
N TYR A 847 -11.17 19.85 3.75
CA TYR A 847 -9.77 19.40 3.76
C TYR A 847 -9.33 19.01 2.35
N GLY A 848 -9.80 19.74 1.33
CA GLY A 848 -9.53 19.48 -0.07
C GLY A 848 -10.36 18.31 -0.61
N ARG A 849 -9.77 17.11 -0.63
CA ARG A 849 -10.44 15.91 -1.16
C ARG A 849 -11.41 15.25 -0.16
N TYR A 850 -11.30 15.60 1.12
CA TYR A 850 -12.14 15.11 2.22
C TYR A 850 -12.94 16.28 2.84
N ARG A 851 -14.20 16.03 3.19
CA ARG A 851 -15.09 17.01 3.82
C ARG A 851 -15.88 16.37 4.95
N THR A 852 -15.93 17.02 6.11
CA THR A 852 -16.99 16.73 7.08
C THR A 852 -18.23 17.50 6.67
N VAL A 853 -19.40 16.88 6.81
CA VAL A 853 -20.66 17.42 6.32
C VAL A 853 -21.70 17.46 7.43
N LYS A 854 -22.70 18.31 7.27
CA LYS A 854 -23.85 18.31 8.17
C LYS A 854 -24.53 16.93 8.10
N PRO A 855 -24.80 16.26 9.24
CA PRO A 855 -25.50 15.00 9.22
C PRO A 855 -26.98 15.27 8.96
N ASP A 856 -27.41 15.18 7.72
CA ASP A 856 -28.82 15.36 7.31
C ASP A 856 -29.29 14.39 6.22
N VAL A 857 -28.37 13.64 5.60
CA VAL A 857 -28.69 12.61 4.61
C VAL A 857 -28.70 11.22 5.25
N VAL A 858 -29.84 10.54 5.20
CA VAL A 858 -30.01 9.16 5.69
C VAL A 858 -29.95 8.16 4.51
N LEU A 859 -29.18 7.09 4.69
CA LEU A 859 -28.98 6.03 3.71
C LEU A 859 -29.41 4.69 4.31
N GLU A 860 -30.14 3.87 3.54
CA GLU A 860 -30.31 2.46 3.84
C GLU A 860 -29.08 1.70 3.30
N VAL A 861 -28.31 1.07 4.19
CA VAL A 861 -27.06 0.39 3.85
C VAL A 861 -27.18 -1.11 4.12
N ALA A 862 -27.07 -1.90 3.06
CA ALA A 862 -26.96 -3.35 3.13
C ALA A 862 -25.51 -3.79 3.38
N PHE A 863 -25.31 -4.90 4.08
CA PHE A 863 -23.96 -5.42 4.36
C PHE A 863 -23.93 -6.95 4.49
N ASN A 864 -22.75 -7.53 4.28
CA ASN A 864 -22.58 -9.00 4.29
C ASN A 864 -22.33 -9.55 5.70
N SER A 865 -21.70 -8.76 6.56
CA SER A 865 -21.47 -9.10 7.97
C SER A 865 -21.16 -7.84 8.77
N ILE A 866 -21.44 -7.87 10.07
CA ILE A 866 -21.01 -6.88 11.05
C ILE A 866 -20.04 -7.57 12.01
N GLN A 867 -18.97 -6.88 12.40
CA GLN A 867 -17.92 -7.43 13.25
C GLN A 867 -17.46 -6.40 14.28
N ALA A 868 -16.97 -6.87 15.42
CA ALA A 868 -16.30 -6.01 16.39
C ALA A 868 -15.12 -5.29 15.73
N SER A 869 -15.02 -3.99 15.93
CA SER A 869 -14.01 -3.14 15.32
C SER A 869 -13.58 -2.07 16.29
N ALA A 870 -12.33 -2.16 16.71
CA ALA A 870 -11.69 -1.12 17.50
C ALA A 870 -11.43 0.17 16.66
N ARG A 871 -11.45 0.07 15.31
CA ARG A 871 -11.18 1.20 14.38
C ARG A 871 -12.32 2.21 14.21
N HIS A 872 -13.54 1.85 14.60
CA HIS A 872 -14.74 2.66 14.40
C HIS A 872 -15.29 3.03 15.77
N ALA A 873 -15.72 4.28 15.96
CA ALA A 873 -16.17 4.76 17.28
C ALA A 873 -17.37 3.96 17.81
N SER A 874 -18.17 3.37 16.92
CA SER A 874 -19.28 2.47 17.28
C SER A 874 -18.82 1.15 17.92
N GLY A 875 -17.53 0.81 17.87
CA GLY A 875 -17.02 -0.51 18.26
C GLY A 875 -17.38 -1.62 17.27
N LEU A 876 -18.00 -1.28 16.13
CA LEU A 876 -18.48 -2.20 15.10
C LEU A 876 -18.06 -1.72 13.71
N ALA A 877 -17.87 -2.65 12.77
CA ALA A 877 -17.62 -2.33 11.37
C ALA A 877 -18.51 -3.16 10.45
N LEU A 878 -19.12 -2.50 9.48
CA LEU A 878 -19.83 -3.18 8.39
C LEU A 878 -18.86 -3.69 7.32
N ARG A 879 -19.04 -4.94 6.88
CA ARG A 879 -18.24 -5.58 5.83
C ARG A 879 -19.02 -5.57 4.52
N PHE A 880 -18.38 -5.02 3.48
CA PHE A 880 -19.00 -4.76 2.18
C PHE A 880 -20.31 -3.96 2.23
N PRO A 881 -20.35 -2.82 2.94
CA PRO A 881 -21.53 -1.97 2.93
C PRO A 881 -21.83 -1.47 1.51
N ARG A 882 -23.11 -1.52 1.13
CA ARG A 882 -23.64 -1.00 -0.12
C ARG A 882 -24.89 -0.19 0.15
N ILE A 883 -25.01 0.96 -0.49
CA ILE A 883 -26.19 1.81 -0.36
C ILE A 883 -27.31 1.16 -1.17
N LYS A 884 -28.46 0.94 -0.53
CA LYS A 884 -29.63 0.36 -1.18
C LYS A 884 -30.61 1.45 -1.61
N ALA A 885 -30.77 2.48 -0.78
CA ALA A 885 -31.63 3.62 -1.07
C ALA A 885 -31.19 4.87 -0.29
N ILE A 886 -31.52 6.05 -0.83
CA ILE A 886 -31.53 7.31 -0.07
C ILE A 886 -32.89 7.41 0.63
N ARG A 887 -32.89 7.47 1.96
CA ARG A 887 -34.10 7.44 2.79
C ARG A 887 -34.63 8.84 3.02
N ARG A 888 -35.23 9.42 1.98
CA ARG A 888 -35.84 10.77 2.04
C ARG A 888 -37.05 10.85 2.98
N ASP A 889 -37.63 9.70 3.32
CA ASP A 889 -38.71 9.54 4.29
C ASP A 889 -38.22 9.58 5.75
N LYS A 890 -36.90 9.57 5.97
CA LYS A 890 -36.28 9.50 7.30
C LYS A 890 -35.41 10.72 7.58
N ASN A 891 -35.38 11.10 8.86
CA ASN A 891 -34.46 12.10 9.39
C ASN A 891 -33.44 11.44 10.33
N VAL A 892 -32.48 12.22 10.83
CA VAL A 892 -31.38 11.74 11.68
C VAL A 892 -31.85 11.15 13.01
N ASP A 893 -33.05 11.51 13.47
CA ASP A 893 -33.62 10.96 14.71
C ASP A 893 -34.20 9.56 14.51
N SER A 894 -34.44 9.17 13.25
CA SER A 894 -35.02 7.88 12.84
C SER A 894 -34.03 6.86 12.28
N ILE A 895 -32.72 7.12 12.42
CA ILE A 895 -31.66 6.19 12.05
C ILE A 895 -31.58 5.03 13.04
N ASP A 896 -31.02 3.92 12.58
CA ASP A 896 -30.78 2.76 13.44
C ASP A 896 -29.76 3.07 14.53
N LYS A 897 -29.97 2.40 15.65
CA LYS A 897 -29.22 2.63 16.87
C LYS A 897 -28.14 1.57 17.06
N LEU A 898 -27.15 1.89 17.90
CA LEU A 898 -26.00 1.02 18.13
C LEU A 898 -26.40 -0.33 18.72
N GLN A 899 -27.40 -0.39 19.59
CA GLN A 899 -27.87 -1.66 20.16
C GLN A 899 -28.39 -2.62 19.09
N TYR A 900 -29.15 -2.13 18.11
CA TYR A 900 -29.64 -2.95 17.01
C TYR A 900 -28.49 -3.52 16.17
N ALA A 901 -27.47 -2.70 15.90
CA ALA A 901 -26.26 -3.16 15.24
C ALA A 901 -25.51 -4.23 16.06
N ARG A 902 -25.48 -4.13 17.41
CA ARG A 902 -24.91 -5.15 18.31
C ARG A 902 -25.73 -6.45 18.31
N GLU A 903 -27.05 -6.38 18.26
CA GLU A 903 -27.94 -7.55 18.15
C GLU A 903 -27.70 -8.32 16.85
N LEU A 904 -27.57 -7.59 15.74
CA LEU A 904 -27.21 -8.18 14.45
C LEU A 904 -25.82 -8.84 14.47
N ALA A 905 -24.89 -8.34 15.30
CA ALA A 905 -23.59 -8.96 15.53
C ALA A 905 -23.67 -10.20 16.44
N SER A 906 -24.50 -10.19 17.48
CA SER A 906 -24.60 -11.26 18.49
C SER A 906 -25.43 -12.47 18.04
N GLN A 907 -26.37 -12.31 17.12
CA GLN A 907 -27.11 -13.41 16.48
C GLN A 907 -26.19 -14.42 15.75
N ARG A 908 -24.90 -14.11 15.57
CA ARG A 908 -23.86 -15.03 15.08
C ARG A 908 -23.01 -15.72 16.16
N GLY A 909 -23.01 -15.23 17.40
CA GLY A 909 -22.19 -15.77 18.49
C GLY A 909 -22.81 -16.96 19.21
N ASN A 910 -24.15 -17.06 19.24
CA ASN A 910 -24.89 -18.09 19.97
C ASN A 910 -25.63 -19.06 19.03
N LEU A 911 -24.94 -20.10 18.56
CA LEU A 911 -25.55 -21.38 18.26
C LEU A 911 -24.71 -22.46 18.97
N PRO A 912 -25.19 -23.05 20.08
CA PRO A 912 -24.43 -24.04 20.84
C PRO A 912 -24.15 -25.27 19.98
N ALA A 913 -22.89 -25.68 19.95
CA ALA A 913 -22.45 -26.96 19.40
C ALA A 913 -22.99 -28.11 20.28
N SER A 914 -24.24 -28.50 20.05
CA SER A 914 -24.76 -29.78 20.52
C SER A 914 -24.74 -30.75 19.34
N PHE A 915 -23.74 -31.61 19.30
CA PHE A 915 -23.86 -32.91 18.64
C PHE A 915 -23.37 -33.95 19.62
N GLY A 916 -24.35 -34.69 20.14
CA GLY A 916 -24.15 -35.80 21.07
C GLY A 916 -23.28 -36.88 20.46
N ARG A 917 -22.55 -37.56 21.34
CA ARG A 917 -22.04 -38.91 21.08
C ARG A 917 -23.26 -39.83 20.97
N GLY A 918 -23.37 -40.55 19.86
CA GLY A 918 -24.30 -41.66 19.67
C GLY A 918 -23.66 -42.63 18.68
N ALA A 919 -23.66 -43.89 19.07
CA ALA A 919 -23.07 -45.05 18.39
C ALA A 919 -23.58 -45.30 16.98
#